data_AF-A0A3A8JH16-F1
#
_entry.id   AF-A0A3A8JH16-F1
#
_cell.length_a   1.000
_cell.length_b   1.000
_cell.length_c   1.000
_cell.angle_alpha   90.00
_cell.angle_beta   90.00
_cell.angle_gamma   90.00
#
_symmetry.space_group_name_H-M   'P 1'
#
loop_
_entity.id
_entity.type
_entity.pdbx_description
1 polymer ?
#
loop_
_entity_poly.entity_id
_entity_poly.type
_entity_poly.pdbx_seq_one_letter_code
_entity_poly.pdbx_strand_id
1 'polypeptide(L)'
;MTATLHALALALSLGAAPAPSPATKPGSALPALPASLSTRAASVEAVEAQLSTAEAGLRFVESQFTERPEPSSADSQLKRFSEGELHSLLGDWAAASVLFYDLVSDPDFKSNPRYPEAVFYLADALYQQKNDIGARVYLRDVLSLPLTPQRYKEAVSRYLAVAARLQQFEGIDAYVEKARELSGGVLAPDIAYVHARGTFKRTDLSPEEHQQRSRALFAPLAQTPGRFRVQAVYHLGVLSVQAGDYPAAIAQFQRIVATGPEAVVSTGLPEPEAQRFRELARVSLGRLLYETGRYDEALDQYSQVPRESERFPETLLEVAAAYVRKQDFVQAKNATDILLLVSPNSQLAPEAQILQGHLLQKLRQYDEALETYDGVVRTFAPARDKVDALLRVNQDPVAYFDNLLARNEKSLDVSTLLPPLALQYASTQREVANAVRMVGDLDSGRQGAGEAKAIAERILEALDARGPEAFPDLQEGYTRVETVDTALTVAEQSLVRAETALVEEKLTPAEREKLLVAQGVREAQRLRFATLPTTTRELEDRRHRMQARVDAVDRDAFRLGYELQSLHANAAAVRKWVEDSREDRQADPAEEREFLVQLQAEIATLRDLQSELDHTRARLATERQSTDTSLEGEAAIRTRYAATLQQEHAVLQAGESRLSGEDTRVLLRMHAVRTRTDVLRGRVAVARVALRARLEHRVQSIRDKVRAEQALLKGYEQEVAGASGDARNLVGRIAYDSFRRVRQQFYELVLKADTGTVDVAFSRTQDNATNIQKVAKQKSEALRALDTEFKDVLSSEEGD
;
A
#
# COMPACT_ATOMS: atom_id res chain seq x y z
N MET A 1 17.92 -44.56 -4.35
CA MET A 1 17.96 -45.15 -5.71
C MET A 1 16.59 -45.30 -6.39
N THR A 2 15.45 -45.24 -5.68
CA THR A 2 14.10 -45.40 -6.27
C THR A 2 13.47 -44.10 -6.79
N ALA A 3 13.93 -42.94 -6.32
CA ALA A 3 13.45 -41.61 -6.74
C ALA A 3 14.01 -41.15 -8.09
N THR A 4 15.26 -41.48 -8.40
CA THR A 4 15.91 -41.16 -9.68
C THR A 4 15.30 -41.93 -10.87
N LEU A 5 14.80 -43.14 -10.65
CA LEU A 5 14.08 -43.94 -11.65
C LEU A 5 12.68 -43.39 -11.95
N HIS A 6 12.00 -42.79 -10.97
CA HIS A 6 10.70 -42.13 -11.22
C HIS A 6 10.88 -40.79 -11.95
N ALA A 7 11.93 -40.04 -11.66
CA ALA A 7 12.27 -38.81 -12.38
C ALA A 7 12.68 -39.09 -13.85
N LEU A 8 13.43 -40.16 -14.11
CA LEU A 8 13.78 -40.59 -15.47
C LEU A 8 12.57 -41.17 -16.23
N ALA A 9 11.66 -41.88 -15.54
CA ALA A 9 10.42 -42.37 -16.12
C ALA A 9 9.44 -41.23 -16.45
N LEU A 10 9.41 -40.15 -15.65
CA LEU A 10 8.63 -38.94 -15.98
C LEU A 10 9.24 -38.16 -17.14
N ALA A 11 10.57 -38.02 -17.20
CA ALA A 11 11.27 -37.37 -18.31
C ALA A 11 11.09 -38.11 -19.64
N LEU A 12 11.05 -39.45 -19.62
CA LEU A 12 10.71 -40.27 -20.80
C LEU A 12 9.23 -40.19 -21.20
N SER A 13 8.32 -39.94 -20.24
CA SER A 13 6.89 -39.74 -20.53
C SER A 13 6.58 -38.36 -21.16
N LEU A 14 7.45 -37.37 -20.95
CA LEU A 14 7.36 -36.04 -21.57
C LEU A 14 7.89 -36.02 -23.03
N GLY A 15 8.70 -37.01 -23.42
CA GLY A 15 9.29 -37.10 -24.76
C GLY A 15 8.49 -37.91 -25.79
N ALA A 16 7.45 -38.64 -25.37
CA ALA A 16 6.70 -39.55 -26.23
C ALA A 16 5.20 -39.23 -26.20
N ALA A 17 4.82 -38.06 -26.71
CA ALA A 17 3.44 -37.87 -27.13
C ALA A 17 3.19 -38.78 -28.35
N PRO A 18 2.21 -39.71 -28.32
CA PRO A 18 1.83 -40.42 -29.52
C PRO A 18 1.32 -39.38 -30.51
N ALA A 19 1.89 -39.35 -31.72
CA ALA A 19 1.35 -38.56 -32.81
C ALA A 19 -0.15 -38.87 -32.91
N PRO A 20 -1.04 -37.86 -32.86
CA PRO A 20 -2.47 -38.14 -32.98
C PRO A 20 -2.69 -38.80 -34.35
N SER A 21 -3.31 -39.97 -34.33
CA SER A 21 -3.90 -40.57 -35.52
C SER A 21 -4.69 -39.47 -36.23
N PRO A 22 -4.53 -39.26 -37.55
CA PRO A 22 -5.28 -38.24 -38.25
C PRO A 22 -6.76 -38.57 -38.06
N ALA A 23 -7.45 -37.79 -37.22
CA ALA A 23 -8.89 -37.81 -37.16
C ALA A 23 -9.34 -37.37 -38.56
N THR A 24 -9.74 -38.34 -39.37
CA THR A 24 -10.41 -38.10 -40.64
C THR A 24 -11.61 -37.21 -40.33
N LYS A 25 -11.53 -35.95 -40.78
CA LYS A 25 -12.64 -35.00 -40.77
C LYS A 25 -13.90 -35.72 -41.24
N PRO A 26 -14.99 -35.77 -40.47
CA PRO A 26 -16.28 -36.08 -41.06
C PRO A 26 -16.64 -34.87 -41.94
N GLY A 27 -16.36 -34.99 -43.24
CA GLY A 27 -16.72 -33.98 -44.25
C GLY A 27 -15.62 -33.51 -45.21
N SER A 28 -14.38 -34.03 -45.16
CA SER A 28 -13.36 -33.69 -46.17
C SER A 28 -13.03 -34.80 -47.16
N ALA A 29 -13.93 -35.76 -47.35
CA ALA A 29 -13.99 -36.45 -48.62
C ALA A 29 -14.63 -35.46 -49.61
N LEU A 30 -13.78 -34.76 -50.38
CA LEU A 30 -14.27 -34.09 -51.58
C LEU A 30 -14.95 -35.16 -52.43
N PRO A 31 -16.24 -35.02 -52.78
CA PRO A 31 -16.87 -35.97 -53.68
C PRO A 31 -16.07 -35.98 -54.98
N ALA A 32 -15.75 -37.17 -55.50
CA ALA A 32 -15.32 -37.30 -56.88
C ALA A 32 -16.43 -36.70 -57.74
N LEU A 33 -16.17 -35.56 -58.39
CA LEU A 33 -17.15 -34.91 -59.25
C LEU A 33 -17.36 -35.79 -60.49
N PRO A 34 -18.57 -36.30 -60.74
CA PRO A 34 -18.91 -36.85 -62.04
C PRO A 34 -19.11 -35.70 -63.04
N ALA A 35 -18.88 -35.99 -64.32
CA ALA A 35 -18.66 -35.07 -65.43
C ALA A 35 -19.88 -34.25 -65.94
N SER A 36 -20.81 -33.78 -65.08
CA SER A 36 -21.96 -32.98 -65.54
C SER A 36 -21.74 -31.47 -65.40
N LEU A 37 -22.26 -30.70 -66.36
CA LEU A 37 -22.15 -29.23 -66.41
C LEU A 37 -22.83 -28.52 -65.21
N SER A 38 -23.89 -29.12 -64.65
CA SER A 38 -24.61 -28.58 -63.49
C SER A 38 -23.77 -28.59 -62.21
N THR A 39 -22.88 -29.57 -62.05
CA THR A 39 -21.96 -29.63 -60.91
C THR A 39 -20.80 -28.62 -61.04
N ARG A 40 -20.38 -28.30 -62.27
CA ARG A 40 -19.35 -27.27 -62.53
C ARG A 40 -19.87 -25.86 -62.24
N ALA A 41 -21.08 -25.52 -62.68
CA ALA A 41 -21.71 -24.22 -62.35
C ALA A 41 -21.96 -24.06 -60.84
N ALA A 42 -22.39 -25.12 -60.16
CA ALA A 42 -22.58 -25.14 -58.71
C ALA A 42 -21.27 -24.90 -57.93
N SER A 43 -20.11 -25.30 -58.48
CA SER A 43 -18.81 -25.05 -57.86
C SER A 43 -18.44 -23.56 -57.84
N VAL A 44 -18.77 -22.82 -58.91
CA VAL A 44 -18.53 -21.38 -58.99
C VAL A 44 -19.47 -20.61 -58.07
N GLU A 45 -20.73 -21.05 -57.95
CA GLU A 45 -21.72 -20.50 -57.00
C GLU A 45 -21.29 -20.68 -55.54
N ALA A 46 -20.70 -21.83 -55.20
CA ALA A 46 -20.15 -22.05 -53.87
C ALA A 46 -18.99 -21.09 -53.55
N VAL A 47 -18.12 -20.79 -54.52
CA VAL A 47 -17.04 -19.80 -54.37
C VAL A 47 -17.60 -18.39 -54.21
N GLU A 48 -18.63 -18.01 -54.98
CA GLU A 48 -19.29 -16.71 -54.85
C GLU A 48 -19.92 -16.52 -53.46
N ALA A 49 -20.52 -17.57 -52.89
CA ALA A 49 -21.04 -17.55 -51.52
C ALA A 49 -19.92 -17.35 -50.49
N GLN A 50 -18.80 -18.07 -50.64
CA GLN A 50 -17.62 -17.91 -49.77
C GLN A 50 -17.06 -16.47 -49.84
N LEU A 51 -16.96 -15.90 -51.05
CA LEU A 51 -16.52 -14.52 -51.22
C LEU A 51 -17.48 -13.51 -50.59
N SER A 52 -18.79 -13.75 -50.64
CA SER A 52 -19.77 -12.91 -49.96
C SER A 52 -19.58 -12.92 -48.44
N THR A 53 -19.28 -14.08 -47.85
CA THR A 53 -18.96 -14.20 -46.41
C THR A 53 -17.65 -13.49 -46.08
N ALA A 54 -16.60 -13.69 -46.88
CA ALA A 54 -15.31 -13.02 -46.70
C ALA A 54 -15.43 -11.49 -46.81
N GLU A 55 -16.23 -11.01 -47.76
CA GLU A 55 -16.50 -9.58 -47.93
C GLU A 55 -17.26 -8.98 -46.73
N ALA A 56 -18.28 -9.68 -46.21
CA ALA A 56 -18.98 -9.23 -45.00
C ALA A 56 -18.04 -9.17 -43.79
N GLY A 57 -17.17 -10.16 -43.63
CA GLY A 57 -16.12 -10.18 -42.62
C GLY A 57 -15.15 -9.01 -42.75
N LEU A 58 -14.72 -8.69 -43.98
CA LEU A 58 -13.85 -7.56 -44.26
C LEU A 58 -14.51 -6.21 -43.94
N ARG A 59 -15.78 -6.02 -44.32
CA ARG A 59 -16.55 -4.80 -44.00
C ARG A 59 -16.71 -4.59 -42.49
N PHE A 60 -16.90 -5.66 -41.74
CA PHE A 60 -16.92 -5.58 -40.27
C PHE A 60 -15.57 -5.09 -39.74
N VAL A 61 -14.46 -5.61 -40.28
CA VAL A 61 -13.14 -5.15 -39.86
C VAL A 61 -12.91 -3.68 -40.20
N GLU A 62 -13.28 -3.30 -41.43
CA GLU A 62 -13.13 -1.92 -41.90
C GLU A 62 -13.89 -0.94 -40.98
N SER A 63 -15.18 -1.19 -40.76
CA SER A 63 -16.02 -0.31 -39.96
C SER A 63 -15.62 -0.21 -38.48
N GLN A 64 -15.24 -1.33 -37.85
CA GLN A 64 -14.98 -1.36 -36.39
C GLN A 64 -13.54 -1.00 -36.02
N PHE A 65 -12.56 -1.37 -36.85
CA PHE A 65 -11.15 -1.28 -36.47
C PHE A 65 -10.31 -0.34 -37.34
N THR A 66 -10.71 -0.02 -38.59
CA THR A 66 -9.92 0.86 -39.48
C THR A 66 -10.57 2.21 -39.79
N GLU A 67 -11.91 2.29 -39.84
CA GLU A 67 -12.65 3.53 -40.18
C GLU A 67 -13.13 4.27 -38.94
N ARG A 68 -13.35 3.57 -37.82
CA ARG A 68 -13.74 4.20 -36.55
C ARG A 68 -12.70 5.25 -36.12
N PRO A 69 -13.05 6.53 -35.97
CA PRO A 69 -12.11 7.55 -35.52
C PRO A 69 -11.62 7.24 -34.10
N GLU A 70 -10.34 7.49 -33.83
CA GLU A 70 -9.83 7.43 -32.46
C GLU A 70 -10.50 8.55 -31.65
N PRO A 71 -10.82 8.30 -30.36
CA PRO A 71 -11.37 9.34 -29.50
C PRO A 71 -10.44 10.55 -29.49
N SER A 72 -11.01 11.76 -29.56
CA SER A 72 -10.21 12.97 -29.50
C SER A 72 -9.52 13.08 -28.13
N SER A 73 -8.46 13.90 -28.05
CA SER A 73 -7.82 14.21 -26.75
C SER A 73 -8.86 14.71 -25.74
N ALA A 74 -9.79 15.57 -26.19
CA ALA A 74 -10.88 16.11 -25.38
C ALA A 74 -11.84 15.02 -24.87
N ASP A 75 -12.23 14.04 -25.70
CA ASP A 75 -13.10 12.94 -25.29
C ASP A 75 -12.41 12.05 -24.24
N SER A 76 -11.11 11.83 -24.41
CA SER A 76 -10.29 11.04 -23.48
C SER A 76 -10.15 11.74 -22.13
N GLN A 77 -9.92 13.06 -22.14
CA GLN A 77 -9.86 13.88 -20.93
C GLN A 77 -11.23 13.89 -20.21
N LEU A 78 -12.34 14.04 -20.94
CA LEU A 78 -13.67 14.04 -20.36
C LEU A 78 -14.01 12.69 -19.72
N LYS A 79 -13.70 11.58 -20.41
CA LYS A 79 -13.89 10.23 -19.88
C LYS A 79 -13.11 10.02 -18.59
N ARG A 80 -11.82 10.39 -18.57
CA ARG A 80 -10.98 10.30 -17.37
C ARG A 80 -11.52 11.14 -16.21
N PHE A 81 -12.03 12.34 -16.50
CA PHE A 81 -12.62 13.19 -15.48
C PHE A 81 -13.84 12.51 -14.86
N SER A 82 -14.74 11.97 -15.68
CA SER A 82 -15.93 11.24 -15.21
C SER A 82 -15.59 9.97 -14.43
N GLU A 83 -14.55 9.23 -14.84
CA GLU A 83 -14.04 8.09 -14.08
C GLU A 83 -13.47 8.52 -12.73
N GLY A 84 -12.70 9.61 -12.69
CA GLY A 84 -12.15 10.18 -11.45
C GLY A 84 -13.25 10.59 -10.47
N GLU A 85 -14.31 11.24 -10.97
CA GLU A 85 -15.47 11.60 -10.14
C GLU A 85 -16.17 10.37 -9.58
N LEU A 86 -16.33 9.31 -10.39
CA LEU A 86 -16.93 8.06 -9.93
C LEU A 86 -16.11 7.42 -8.81
N HIS A 87 -14.79 7.29 -8.98
CA HIS A 87 -13.90 6.75 -7.94
C HIS A 87 -13.93 7.61 -6.67
N SER A 88 -13.96 8.93 -6.80
CA SER A 88 -14.11 9.85 -5.66
C SER A 88 -15.44 9.65 -4.93
N LEU A 89 -16.54 9.41 -5.64
CA LEU A 89 -17.85 9.13 -5.03
C LEU A 89 -17.91 7.75 -4.36
N LEU A 90 -17.20 6.77 -4.91
CA LEU A 90 -17.07 5.43 -4.33
C LEU A 90 -16.13 5.37 -3.11
N GLY A 91 -15.41 6.45 -2.81
CA GLY A 91 -14.42 6.50 -1.74
C GLY A 91 -13.08 5.83 -2.08
N ASP A 92 -12.85 5.52 -3.35
CA ASP A 92 -11.56 5.04 -3.86
C ASP A 92 -10.65 6.23 -4.16
N TRP A 93 -10.16 6.85 -3.09
CA TRP A 93 -9.35 8.06 -3.16
C TRP A 93 -8.02 7.84 -3.89
N ALA A 94 -7.47 6.63 -3.82
CA ALA A 94 -6.23 6.27 -4.48
C ALA A 94 -6.40 6.34 -6.01
N ALA A 95 -7.38 5.62 -6.55
CA ALA A 95 -7.66 5.65 -8.00
C ALA A 95 -8.06 7.05 -8.48
N ALA A 96 -8.90 7.76 -7.71
CA ALA A 96 -9.30 9.13 -8.02
C ALA A 96 -8.08 10.06 -8.13
N SER A 97 -7.14 9.98 -7.17
CA SER A 97 -5.94 10.83 -7.19
C SER A 97 -5.07 10.60 -8.41
N VAL A 98 -4.93 9.35 -8.88
CA VAL A 98 -4.15 9.04 -10.09
C VAL A 98 -4.82 9.64 -11.33
N LEU A 99 -6.13 9.45 -11.48
CA LEU A 99 -6.89 9.96 -12.63
C LEU A 99 -6.88 11.49 -12.69
N PHE A 100 -7.07 12.17 -11.55
CA PHE A 100 -7.02 13.63 -11.52
C PHE A 100 -5.60 14.18 -11.62
N TYR A 101 -4.58 13.48 -11.11
CA TYR A 101 -3.19 13.89 -11.29
C TYR A 101 -2.79 13.90 -12.76
N ASP A 102 -3.17 12.86 -13.52
CA ASP A 102 -2.92 12.77 -14.96
C ASP A 102 -3.57 13.96 -15.71
N LEU A 103 -4.83 14.27 -15.39
CA LEU A 103 -5.53 15.43 -15.96
C LEU A 103 -4.90 16.78 -15.58
N VAL A 104 -4.54 16.98 -14.31
CA VAL A 104 -3.97 18.25 -13.84
C VAL A 104 -2.55 18.47 -14.38
N SER A 105 -1.82 17.39 -14.62
CA SER A 105 -0.46 17.42 -15.18
C SER A 105 -0.45 17.69 -16.68
N ASP A 106 -1.52 17.34 -17.40
CA ASP A 106 -1.69 17.59 -18.83
C ASP A 106 -1.76 19.11 -19.14
N PRO A 107 -0.78 19.68 -19.89
CA PRO A 107 -0.78 21.09 -20.25
C PRO A 107 -2.03 21.54 -21.02
N ASP A 108 -2.58 20.68 -21.88
CA ASP A 108 -3.74 21.02 -22.71
C ASP A 108 -4.99 21.16 -21.84
N PHE A 109 -5.11 20.33 -20.80
CA PHE A 109 -6.23 20.33 -19.88
C PHE A 109 -6.25 21.56 -18.94
N LYS A 110 -5.12 22.26 -18.75
CA LYS A 110 -5.07 23.49 -17.93
C LYS A 110 -5.98 24.61 -18.45
N SER A 111 -6.24 24.61 -19.76
CA SER A 111 -7.15 25.55 -20.42
C SER A 111 -8.64 25.15 -20.31
N ASN A 112 -8.93 23.94 -19.82
CA ASN A 112 -10.28 23.39 -19.76
C ASN A 112 -11.10 24.05 -18.63
N PRO A 113 -12.38 24.40 -18.84
CA PRO A 113 -13.25 24.94 -17.80
C PRO A 113 -13.37 24.06 -16.54
N ARG A 114 -13.15 22.75 -16.67
CA ARG A 114 -13.18 21.78 -15.55
C ARG A 114 -11.86 21.69 -14.79
N TYR A 115 -10.81 22.38 -15.21
CA TYR A 115 -9.51 22.34 -14.55
C TYR A 115 -9.58 22.69 -13.04
N PRO A 116 -10.26 23.77 -12.60
CA PRO A 116 -10.38 24.07 -11.16
C PRO A 116 -11.05 22.94 -10.36
N GLU A 117 -11.99 22.24 -10.98
CA GLU A 117 -12.71 21.14 -10.33
C GLU A 117 -11.85 19.87 -10.27
N ALA A 118 -11.06 19.58 -11.30
CA ALA A 118 -10.08 18.50 -11.27
C ALA A 118 -9.00 18.72 -10.19
N VAL A 119 -8.48 19.95 -10.08
CA VAL A 119 -7.51 20.30 -9.03
C VAL A 119 -8.15 20.17 -7.64
N PHE A 120 -9.41 20.57 -7.48
CA PHE A 120 -10.15 20.37 -6.23
C PHE A 120 -10.26 18.89 -5.86
N TYR A 121 -10.68 18.02 -6.79
CA TYR A 121 -10.83 16.60 -6.52
C TYR A 121 -9.49 15.91 -6.27
N LEU A 122 -8.42 16.28 -6.97
CA LEU A 122 -7.07 15.81 -6.68
C LEU A 122 -6.66 16.19 -5.25
N ALA A 123 -6.85 17.46 -4.89
CA ALA A 123 -6.52 17.98 -3.56
C ALA A 123 -7.34 17.29 -2.45
N ASP A 124 -8.62 17.02 -2.69
CA ASP A 124 -9.49 16.30 -1.75
C ASP A 124 -9.09 14.83 -1.63
N ALA A 125 -8.85 14.14 -2.74
CA ALA A 125 -8.41 12.75 -2.74
C ALA A 125 -7.08 12.58 -1.95
N LEU A 126 -6.12 13.49 -2.14
CA LEU A 126 -4.86 13.51 -1.38
C LEU A 126 -5.09 13.82 0.11
N TYR A 127 -6.02 14.73 0.41
CA TYR A 127 -6.42 15.03 1.78
C TYR A 127 -7.01 13.80 2.50
N GLN A 128 -7.88 13.04 1.82
CA GLN A 128 -8.47 11.81 2.38
C GLN A 128 -7.44 10.70 2.56
N GLN A 129 -6.46 10.60 1.67
CA GLN A 129 -5.32 9.69 1.78
C GLN A 129 -4.33 10.08 2.90
N LYS A 130 -4.53 11.23 3.56
CA LYS A 130 -3.59 11.82 4.53
C LYS A 130 -2.22 12.15 3.93
N ASN A 131 -2.15 12.33 2.62
CA ASN A 131 -0.99 12.93 1.96
C ASN A 131 -1.04 14.44 2.15
N ASP A 132 -0.72 14.90 3.37
CA ASP A 132 -0.84 16.29 3.79
C ASP A 132 0.02 17.25 2.95
N ILE A 133 1.20 16.79 2.49
CA ILE A 133 2.11 17.60 1.67
C ILE A 133 1.49 17.84 0.28
N GLY A 134 1.11 16.77 -0.41
CA GLY A 134 0.46 16.88 -1.73
C GLY A 134 -0.86 17.64 -1.64
N ALA A 135 -1.69 17.33 -0.64
CA ALA A 135 -2.93 18.04 -0.38
C ALA A 135 -2.69 19.55 -0.19
N ARG A 136 -1.69 19.95 0.61
CA ARG A 136 -1.36 21.37 0.81
C ARG A 136 -1.07 22.09 -0.50
N VAL A 137 -0.24 21.50 -1.36
CA VAL A 137 0.17 22.10 -2.63
C VAL A 137 -1.05 22.33 -3.52
N TYR A 138 -1.82 21.28 -3.79
CA TYR A 138 -2.98 21.40 -4.67
C TYR A 138 -4.15 22.18 -4.05
N LEU A 139 -4.31 22.19 -2.72
CA LEU A 139 -5.29 23.05 -2.04
C LEU A 139 -4.91 24.53 -2.16
N ARG A 140 -3.63 24.89 -2.08
CA ARG A 140 -3.20 26.28 -2.33
C ARG A 140 -3.48 26.67 -3.78
N ASP A 141 -3.15 25.79 -4.72
CA ASP A 141 -3.34 26.04 -6.13
C ASP A 141 -4.83 26.20 -6.46
N VAL A 142 -5.70 25.33 -5.93
CA VAL A 142 -7.16 25.44 -6.15
C VAL A 142 -7.74 26.74 -5.57
N LEU A 143 -7.23 27.23 -4.45
CA LEU A 143 -7.68 28.49 -3.84
C LEU A 143 -7.31 29.74 -4.66
N SER A 144 -6.35 29.62 -5.58
CA SER A 144 -6.02 30.66 -6.55
C SER A 144 -6.92 30.67 -7.80
N LEU A 145 -7.69 29.59 -8.02
CA LEU A 145 -8.55 29.40 -9.19
C LEU A 145 -9.98 29.94 -8.96
N PRO A 146 -10.74 30.23 -10.03
CA PRO A 146 -12.14 30.61 -9.92
C PRO A 146 -12.98 29.41 -9.46
N LEU A 147 -13.44 29.46 -8.21
CA LEU A 147 -14.28 28.42 -7.58
C LEU A 147 -15.66 28.95 -7.24
N THR A 148 -16.64 28.04 -7.15
CA THR A 148 -17.93 28.37 -6.54
C THR A 148 -17.73 28.70 -5.05
N PRO A 149 -18.57 29.56 -4.44
CA PRO A 149 -18.43 29.91 -3.03
C PRO A 149 -18.42 28.71 -2.08
N GLN A 150 -19.17 27.66 -2.41
CA GLN A 150 -19.20 26.41 -1.65
C GLN A 150 -17.87 25.66 -1.73
N ARG A 151 -17.34 25.43 -2.94
CA ARG A 151 -16.05 24.75 -3.15
C ARG A 151 -14.89 25.51 -2.54
N TYR A 152 -14.91 26.84 -2.63
CA TYR A 152 -13.89 27.68 -2.00
C TYR A 152 -13.88 27.49 -0.47
N LYS A 153 -15.04 27.53 0.19
CA LYS A 153 -15.18 27.28 1.63
C LYS A 153 -14.68 25.90 2.05
N GLU A 154 -15.02 24.90 1.26
CA GLU A 154 -14.57 23.51 1.41
C GLU A 154 -13.05 23.36 1.29
N ALA A 155 -12.43 24.02 0.31
CA ALA A 155 -10.98 24.02 0.10
C ALA A 155 -10.26 24.75 1.25
N VAL A 156 -10.76 25.91 1.70
CA VAL A 156 -10.17 26.65 2.84
C VAL A 156 -10.21 25.82 4.11
N SER A 157 -11.32 25.15 4.39
CA SER A 157 -11.45 24.28 5.57
C SER A 157 -10.39 23.16 5.57
N ARG A 158 -10.24 22.46 4.43
CA ARG A 158 -9.21 21.42 4.26
C ARG A 158 -7.80 21.99 4.36
N TYR A 159 -7.55 23.15 3.74
CA TYR A 159 -6.24 23.79 3.73
C TYR A 159 -5.81 24.20 5.14
N LEU A 160 -6.72 24.77 5.94
CA LEU A 160 -6.48 25.07 7.34
C LEU A 160 -6.17 23.82 8.17
N ALA A 161 -6.91 22.72 7.94
CA ALA A 161 -6.68 21.46 8.64
C ALA A 161 -5.30 20.89 8.33
N VAL A 162 -4.90 20.88 7.06
CA VAL A 162 -3.57 20.44 6.60
C VAL A 162 -2.47 21.35 7.14
N ALA A 163 -2.64 22.67 7.04
CA ALA A 163 -1.70 23.65 7.57
C ALA A 163 -1.46 23.49 9.07
N ALA A 164 -2.52 23.21 9.84
CA ALA A 164 -2.42 22.96 11.28
C ALA A 164 -1.62 21.67 11.60
N ARG A 165 -1.73 20.63 10.76
CA ARG A 165 -0.94 19.39 10.88
C ARG A 165 0.52 19.61 10.53
N LEU A 166 0.79 20.39 9.47
CA LEU A 166 2.14 20.68 8.99
C LEU A 166 2.83 21.86 9.69
N GLN A 167 2.13 22.61 10.54
CA GLN A 167 2.63 23.83 11.20
C GLN A 167 3.09 24.93 10.23
N GLN A 168 2.41 25.06 9.10
CA GLN A 168 2.79 26.00 8.05
C GLN A 168 1.61 26.94 7.73
N PHE A 169 1.62 28.14 8.29
CA PHE A 169 0.47 29.06 8.27
C PHE A 169 0.62 30.27 7.32
N GLU A 170 1.67 30.29 6.51
CA GLU A 170 1.97 31.39 5.61
C GLU A 170 0.84 31.66 4.61
N GLY A 171 0.42 32.93 4.50
CA GLY A 171 -0.60 33.40 3.56
C GLY A 171 -2.04 32.95 3.86
N ILE A 172 -2.29 32.19 4.93
CA ILE A 172 -3.60 31.61 5.24
C ILE A 172 -4.67 32.66 5.53
N ASP A 173 -4.31 33.70 6.28
CA ASP A 173 -5.25 34.71 6.77
C ASP A 173 -6.03 35.36 5.60
N ALA A 174 -5.37 35.60 4.46
CA ALA A 174 -6.01 36.15 3.27
C ALA A 174 -7.10 35.23 2.69
N TYR A 175 -6.86 33.91 2.67
CA TYR A 175 -7.85 32.95 2.17
C TYR A 175 -9.07 32.86 3.11
N VAL A 176 -8.85 32.96 4.42
CA VAL A 176 -9.90 32.95 5.44
C VAL A 176 -10.77 34.21 5.36
N GLU A 177 -10.17 35.39 5.20
CA GLU A 177 -10.92 36.63 5.03
C GLU A 177 -11.78 36.61 3.76
N LYS A 178 -11.24 36.13 2.63
CA LYS A 178 -12.03 35.91 1.41
C LYS A 178 -13.19 34.92 1.64
N ALA A 179 -12.99 33.86 2.43
CA ALA A 179 -14.08 32.94 2.78
C ALA A 179 -15.16 33.61 3.66
N ARG A 180 -14.77 34.58 4.50
CA ARG A 180 -15.69 35.39 5.33
C ARG A 180 -16.53 36.32 4.46
N GLU A 181 -15.89 37.01 3.51
CA GLU A 181 -16.58 37.87 2.53
C GLU A 181 -17.62 37.09 1.73
N LEU A 182 -17.24 35.91 1.21
CA LEU A 182 -18.13 34.99 0.48
C LEU A 182 -19.27 34.41 1.35
N SER A 183 -19.23 34.61 2.67
CA SER A 183 -20.24 34.15 3.63
C SER A 183 -21.03 35.30 4.26
N GLY A 184 -21.00 36.50 3.66
CA GLY A 184 -21.76 37.66 4.14
C GLY A 184 -21.21 38.25 5.43
N GLY A 185 -19.90 38.10 5.69
CA GLY A 185 -19.22 38.67 6.85
C GLY A 185 -19.11 37.74 8.07
N VAL A 186 -19.82 36.60 8.07
CA VAL A 186 -19.75 35.61 9.16
C VAL A 186 -19.24 34.29 8.63
N LEU A 187 -18.16 33.77 9.23
CA LEU A 187 -17.62 32.46 8.87
C LEU A 187 -18.55 31.34 9.34
N ALA A 188 -18.71 30.31 8.50
CA ALA A 188 -19.40 29.08 8.91
C ALA A 188 -18.72 28.47 10.16
N PRO A 189 -19.49 27.91 11.12
CA PRO A 189 -18.93 27.39 12.39
C PRO A 189 -17.79 26.38 12.19
N ASP A 190 -17.88 25.53 11.16
CA ASP A 190 -16.84 24.61 10.69
C ASP A 190 -15.50 25.30 10.48
N ILE A 191 -15.50 26.33 9.62
CA ILE A 191 -14.29 27.04 9.21
C ILE A 191 -13.79 27.89 10.36
N ALA A 192 -14.68 28.56 11.09
CA ALA A 192 -14.34 29.36 12.25
C ALA A 192 -13.62 28.53 13.32
N TYR A 193 -14.12 27.32 13.63
CA TYR A 193 -13.48 26.44 14.60
C TYR A 193 -12.14 25.87 14.11
N VAL A 194 -12.05 25.44 12.84
CA VAL A 194 -10.78 24.94 12.28
C VAL A 194 -9.73 26.05 12.25
N HIS A 195 -10.13 27.28 11.93
CA HIS A 195 -9.26 28.46 12.00
C HIS A 195 -8.82 28.76 13.43
N ALA A 196 -9.75 28.79 14.40
CA ALA A 196 -9.43 29.00 15.81
C ALA A 196 -8.45 27.95 16.35
N ARG A 197 -8.69 26.68 16.04
CA ARG A 197 -7.82 25.56 16.42
C ARG A 197 -6.46 25.62 15.72
N GLY A 198 -6.43 26.05 14.46
CA GLY A 198 -5.20 26.30 13.71
C GLY A 198 -4.34 27.36 14.40
N THR A 199 -4.93 28.52 14.68
CA THR A 199 -4.28 29.63 15.40
C THR A 199 -3.81 29.22 16.80
N PHE A 200 -4.60 28.44 17.54
CA PHE A 200 -4.18 27.91 18.84
C PHE A 200 -2.95 27.00 18.76
N LYS A 201 -2.77 26.28 17.64
CA LYS A 201 -1.62 25.41 17.42
C LYS A 201 -0.43 26.14 16.77
N ARG A 202 -0.54 27.42 16.44
CA ARG A 202 0.56 28.20 15.85
C ARG A 202 1.69 28.34 16.87
N THR A 203 2.90 28.10 16.39
CA THR A 203 4.14 28.24 17.17
C THR A 203 4.98 29.44 16.71
N ASP A 204 4.57 30.10 15.62
CA ASP A 204 5.23 31.25 15.00
C ASP A 204 4.83 32.60 15.60
N LEU A 205 3.77 32.65 16.41
CA LEU A 205 3.26 33.86 17.04
C LEU A 205 3.94 34.11 18.39
N SER A 206 4.08 35.39 18.77
CA SER A 206 4.48 35.74 20.15
C SER A 206 3.41 35.27 21.15
N PRO A 207 3.76 34.98 22.42
CA PRO A 207 2.80 34.49 23.41
C PRO A 207 1.57 35.40 23.59
N GLU A 208 1.78 36.73 23.58
CA GLU A 208 0.69 37.70 23.74
C GLU A 208 -0.25 37.72 22.53
N GLU A 209 0.31 37.78 21.32
CA GLU A 209 -0.49 37.75 20.08
C GLU A 209 -1.23 36.42 19.91
N HIS A 210 -0.56 35.31 20.21
CA HIS A 210 -1.16 33.97 20.19
C HIS A 210 -2.39 33.92 21.08
N GLN A 211 -2.26 34.39 22.32
CA GLN A 211 -3.33 34.39 23.30
C GLN A 211 -4.48 35.31 22.87
N GLN A 212 -4.18 36.53 22.43
CA GLN A 212 -5.18 37.50 22.00
C GLN A 212 -5.98 36.98 20.79
N ARG A 213 -5.29 36.53 19.74
CA ARG A 213 -5.92 36.02 18.51
C ARG A 213 -6.72 34.75 18.77
N SER A 214 -6.17 33.80 19.53
CA SER A 214 -6.87 32.54 19.84
C SER A 214 -8.14 32.79 20.65
N ARG A 215 -8.09 33.68 21.65
CA ARG A 215 -9.28 34.06 22.44
C ARG A 215 -10.35 34.72 21.58
N ALA A 216 -9.96 35.65 20.71
CA ALA A 216 -10.89 36.34 19.82
C ALA A 216 -11.64 35.37 18.87
N LEU A 217 -10.97 34.30 18.43
CA LEU A 217 -11.55 33.30 17.54
C LEU A 217 -12.44 32.27 18.27
N PHE A 218 -12.09 31.87 19.50
CA PHE A 218 -12.91 30.91 20.27
C PHE A 218 -14.09 31.56 21.01
N ALA A 219 -14.00 32.83 21.40
CA ALA A 219 -15.05 33.49 22.18
C ALA A 219 -16.45 33.45 21.54
N PRO A 220 -16.62 33.74 20.22
CA PRO A 220 -17.93 33.64 19.56
C PRO A 220 -18.46 32.21 19.56
N LEU A 221 -17.60 31.22 19.28
CA LEU A 221 -17.96 29.80 19.23
C LEU A 221 -18.39 29.24 20.60
N ALA A 222 -17.86 29.78 21.68
CA ALA A 222 -18.23 29.40 23.05
C ALA A 222 -19.58 29.97 23.50
N GLN A 223 -20.04 31.07 22.88
CA GLN A 223 -21.29 31.74 23.23
C GLN A 223 -22.47 31.19 22.43
N THR A 224 -22.27 30.86 21.15
CA THR A 224 -23.32 30.34 20.29
C THR A 224 -23.56 28.85 20.54
N PRO A 225 -24.81 28.39 20.74
CA PRO A 225 -25.13 26.96 20.77
C PRO A 225 -24.72 26.29 19.44
N GLY A 226 -23.96 25.19 19.51
CA GLY A 226 -23.54 24.45 18.33
C GLY A 226 -22.45 23.42 18.64
N ARG A 227 -22.11 22.60 17.65
CA ARG A 227 -21.24 21.40 17.79
C ARG A 227 -19.82 21.65 18.27
N PHE A 228 -19.37 22.91 18.25
CA PHE A 228 -18.03 23.32 18.65
C PHE A 228 -17.98 24.07 19.97
N ARG A 229 -19.13 24.27 20.63
CA ARG A 229 -19.23 25.06 21.85
C ARG A 229 -18.38 24.47 22.97
N VAL A 230 -18.48 23.16 23.22
CA VAL A 230 -17.74 22.48 24.30
C VAL A 230 -16.23 22.60 24.07
N GLN A 231 -15.78 22.37 22.85
CA GLN A 231 -14.36 22.45 22.48
C GLN A 231 -13.84 23.89 22.58
N ALA A 232 -14.63 24.88 22.13
CA ALA A 232 -14.27 26.29 22.25
C ALA A 232 -14.16 26.73 23.71
N VAL A 233 -15.13 26.35 24.56
CA VAL A 233 -15.08 26.62 26.02
C VAL A 233 -13.84 25.96 26.64
N TYR A 234 -13.52 24.73 26.25
CA TYR A 234 -12.32 24.03 26.74
C TYR A 234 -11.04 24.79 26.39
N HIS A 235 -10.88 25.19 25.13
CA HIS A 235 -9.71 25.94 24.68
C HIS A 235 -9.62 27.33 25.33
N LEU A 236 -10.74 28.01 25.58
CA LEU A 236 -10.75 29.25 26.36
C LEU A 236 -10.28 29.02 27.80
N GLY A 237 -10.69 27.92 28.43
CA GLY A 237 -10.19 27.50 29.74
C GLY A 237 -8.67 27.34 29.74
N VAL A 238 -8.12 26.61 28.76
CA VAL A 238 -6.66 26.45 28.60
C VAL A 238 -5.95 27.79 28.38
N LEU A 239 -6.51 28.68 27.56
CA LEU A 239 -5.98 30.02 27.32
C LEU A 239 -6.03 30.91 28.57
N SER A 240 -6.97 30.69 29.49
CA SER A 240 -7.02 31.34 30.80
C SER A 240 -5.96 30.79 31.75
N VAL A 241 -5.70 29.47 31.75
CA VAL A 241 -4.60 28.87 32.51
C VAL A 241 -3.25 29.43 32.06
N GLN A 242 -3.01 29.52 30.74
CA GLN A 242 -1.79 30.10 30.18
C GLN A 242 -1.60 31.58 30.56
N ALA A 243 -2.69 32.29 30.87
CA ALA A 243 -2.67 33.67 31.35
C ALA A 243 -2.35 33.81 32.84
N GLY A 244 -2.40 32.71 33.60
CA GLY A 244 -2.45 32.73 35.06
C GLY A 244 -3.81 33.13 35.65
N ASP A 245 -4.88 33.27 34.85
CA ASP A 245 -6.22 33.60 35.33
C ASP A 245 -6.97 32.31 35.73
N TYR A 246 -6.61 31.78 36.90
CA TYR A 246 -7.20 30.56 37.44
C TYR A 246 -8.71 30.68 37.73
N PRO A 247 -9.24 31.80 38.29
CA PRO A 247 -10.69 31.95 38.48
C PRO A 247 -11.47 31.83 37.17
N ALA A 248 -11.04 32.51 36.10
CA ALA A 248 -11.71 32.40 34.80
C ALA A 248 -11.58 30.99 34.23
N ALA A 249 -10.40 30.35 34.34
CA ALA A 249 -10.20 28.99 33.86
C ALA A 249 -11.12 27.97 34.57
N ILE A 250 -11.22 28.06 35.91
CA ILE A 250 -12.12 27.23 36.72
C ILE A 250 -13.56 27.39 36.25
N ALA A 251 -14.02 28.64 36.04
CA ALA A 251 -15.38 28.90 35.57
C ALA A 251 -15.64 28.27 34.18
N GLN A 252 -14.69 28.32 33.24
CA GLN A 252 -14.86 27.68 31.93
C GLN A 252 -14.94 26.15 32.03
N PHE A 253 -14.06 25.50 32.81
CA PHE A 253 -14.11 24.04 32.95
C PHE A 253 -15.34 23.56 33.72
N GLN A 254 -15.77 24.30 34.75
CA GLN A 254 -17.02 24.02 35.45
C GLN A 254 -18.24 24.07 34.52
N ARG A 255 -18.28 25.01 33.56
CA ARG A 255 -19.35 25.05 32.56
C ARG A 255 -19.41 23.77 31.72
N ILE A 256 -18.27 23.16 31.40
CA ILE A 256 -18.23 21.89 30.66
C ILE A 256 -18.72 20.74 31.54
N VAL A 257 -18.23 20.64 32.78
CA VAL A 257 -18.60 19.56 33.72
C VAL A 257 -20.07 19.64 34.12
N ALA A 258 -20.62 20.84 34.30
CA ALA A 258 -22.04 21.06 34.62
C ALA A 258 -22.99 20.77 33.43
N THR A 259 -22.46 20.72 32.20
CA THR A 259 -23.26 20.38 31.02
C THR A 259 -23.44 18.86 30.98
N GLY A 260 -24.62 18.37 31.36
CA GLY A 260 -24.94 16.94 31.35
C GLY A 260 -24.90 16.30 29.95
N PRO A 261 -24.90 14.96 29.86
CA PRO A 261 -24.82 14.23 28.58
C PRO A 261 -25.85 14.67 27.54
N GLU A 262 -27.10 14.82 27.98
CA GLU A 262 -28.25 15.21 27.14
C GLU A 262 -28.09 16.60 26.51
N ALA A 263 -27.38 17.52 27.18
CA ALA A 263 -27.12 18.86 26.67
C ALA A 263 -26.00 18.88 25.62
N VAL A 264 -25.11 17.87 25.58
CA VAL A 264 -24.06 17.77 24.55
C VAL A 264 -24.57 17.08 23.28
N VAL A 265 -25.50 16.13 23.39
CA VAL A 265 -26.15 15.51 22.22
C VAL A 265 -26.95 16.55 21.41
N SER A 266 -27.58 17.54 22.05
CA SER A 266 -28.29 18.62 21.35
C SER A 266 -27.37 19.58 20.57
N THR A 267 -26.05 19.51 20.79
CA THR A 267 -25.07 20.34 20.08
C THR A 267 -24.56 19.70 18.79
N GLY A 268 -24.79 18.41 18.55
CA GLY A 268 -24.30 17.70 17.35
C GLY A 268 -22.87 17.17 17.45
N LEU A 269 -22.30 17.08 18.67
CA LEU A 269 -21.03 16.41 18.95
C LEU A 269 -21.29 14.92 19.28
N PRO A 270 -20.52 13.95 18.75
CA PRO A 270 -20.67 12.54 19.13
C PRO A 270 -20.43 12.32 20.63
N GLU A 271 -21.26 11.48 21.28
CA GLU A 271 -21.18 11.22 22.73
C GLU A 271 -19.77 10.78 23.21
N PRO A 272 -19.01 9.92 22.48
CA PRO A 272 -17.67 9.56 22.91
C PRO A 272 -16.70 10.75 22.94
N GLU A 273 -16.83 11.69 22.00
CA GLU A 273 -15.98 12.89 21.95
C GLU A 273 -16.38 13.88 23.03
N ALA A 274 -17.69 14.05 23.25
CA ALA A 274 -18.24 14.82 24.37
C ALA A 274 -17.71 14.35 25.72
N GLN A 275 -17.69 13.02 25.93
CA GLN A 275 -17.21 12.39 27.14
C GLN A 275 -15.69 12.63 27.32
N ARG A 276 -14.89 12.49 26.26
CA ARG A 276 -13.44 12.82 26.28
C ARG A 276 -13.18 14.27 26.71
N PHE A 277 -13.92 15.24 26.18
CA PHE A 277 -13.77 16.64 26.59
C PHE A 277 -14.23 16.89 28.04
N ARG A 278 -15.27 16.20 28.51
CA ARG A 278 -15.69 16.26 29.91
C ARG A 278 -14.61 15.69 30.84
N GLU A 279 -14.00 14.56 30.50
CA GLU A 279 -12.88 13.98 31.25
C GLU A 279 -11.68 14.93 31.29
N LEU A 280 -11.27 15.50 30.16
CA LEU A 280 -10.22 16.51 30.10
C LEU A 280 -10.54 17.73 30.97
N ALA A 281 -11.79 18.20 30.95
CA ALA A 281 -12.23 19.31 31.79
C ALA A 281 -12.21 18.96 33.28
N ARG A 282 -12.61 17.74 33.68
CA ARG A 282 -12.55 17.27 35.07
C ARG A 282 -11.11 17.23 35.58
N VAL A 283 -10.19 16.63 34.83
CA VAL A 283 -8.77 16.58 35.21
C VAL A 283 -8.18 17.99 35.30
N SER A 284 -8.46 18.85 34.31
CA SER A 284 -7.96 20.24 34.31
C SER A 284 -8.54 21.07 35.46
N LEU A 285 -9.82 20.88 35.78
CA LEU A 285 -10.47 21.52 36.92
C LEU A 285 -9.88 21.04 38.24
N GLY A 286 -9.68 19.72 38.41
CA GLY A 286 -9.04 19.14 39.58
C GLY A 286 -7.64 19.72 39.82
N ARG A 287 -6.84 19.89 38.77
CA ARG A 287 -5.51 20.52 38.85
C ARG A 287 -5.59 21.97 39.34
N LEU A 288 -6.49 22.77 38.77
CA LEU A 288 -6.65 24.16 39.19
C LEU A 288 -7.17 24.28 40.63
N LEU A 289 -8.05 23.38 41.06
CA LEU A 289 -8.51 23.30 42.43
C LEU A 289 -7.38 22.90 43.38
N TYR A 290 -6.52 21.96 42.98
CA TYR A 290 -5.31 21.59 43.70
C TYR A 290 -4.35 22.78 43.86
N GLU A 291 -4.03 23.48 42.76
CA GLU A 291 -3.13 24.65 42.78
C GLU A 291 -3.69 25.82 43.61
N THR A 292 -5.02 25.93 43.70
CA THR A 292 -5.70 26.94 44.55
C THR A 292 -5.95 26.47 45.99
N GLY A 293 -5.41 25.31 46.38
CA GLY A 293 -5.50 24.77 47.74
C GLY A 293 -6.83 24.11 48.12
N ARG A 294 -7.75 23.94 47.16
CA ARG A 294 -9.08 23.35 47.33
C ARG A 294 -9.03 21.84 47.10
N TYR A 295 -8.29 21.13 47.96
CA TYR A 295 -7.93 19.72 47.75
C TYR A 295 -9.14 18.76 47.75
N ASP A 296 -10.14 19.00 48.60
CA ASP A 296 -11.34 18.15 48.66
C ASP A 296 -12.13 18.22 47.35
N GLU A 297 -12.34 19.42 46.83
CA GLU A 297 -13.04 19.62 45.57
C GLU A 297 -12.23 19.07 44.38
N ALA A 298 -10.90 19.11 44.45
CA ALA A 298 -10.03 18.49 43.46
C ALA A 298 -10.22 16.96 43.44
N LEU A 299 -10.22 16.32 44.62
CA LEU A 299 -10.46 14.89 44.78
C LEU A 299 -11.84 14.49 44.26
N ASP A 300 -12.88 15.29 44.52
CA ASP A 300 -14.23 15.07 43.99
C ASP A 300 -14.21 15.04 42.45
N GLN A 301 -13.50 15.97 41.81
CA GLN A 301 -13.38 15.97 40.34
C GLN A 301 -12.61 14.78 39.80
N TYR A 302 -11.51 14.41 40.44
CA TYR A 302 -10.68 13.27 40.05
C TYR A 302 -11.43 11.93 40.21
N SER A 303 -12.23 11.77 41.27
CA SER A 303 -13.02 10.55 41.53
C SER A 303 -14.04 10.23 40.44
N GLN A 304 -14.40 11.24 39.63
CA GLN A 304 -15.40 11.15 38.59
C GLN A 304 -14.80 10.81 37.22
N VAL A 305 -13.48 10.63 37.12
CA VAL A 305 -12.82 10.13 35.91
C VAL A 305 -13.02 8.60 35.84
N PRO A 306 -13.61 8.05 34.77
CA PRO A 306 -13.84 6.61 34.64
C PRO A 306 -12.54 5.80 34.65
N ARG A 307 -12.62 4.55 35.10
CA ARG A 307 -11.45 3.64 35.18
C ARG A 307 -10.93 3.25 33.80
N GLU A 308 -11.81 3.24 32.81
CA GLU A 308 -11.53 2.92 31.41
C GLU A 308 -10.89 4.10 30.67
N SER A 309 -10.84 5.29 31.29
CA SER A 309 -10.24 6.47 30.67
C SER A 309 -8.73 6.30 30.54
N GLU A 310 -8.19 6.68 29.38
CA GLU A 310 -6.73 6.75 29.15
C GLU A 310 -6.02 7.69 30.15
N ARG A 311 -6.78 8.60 30.78
CA ARG A 311 -6.31 9.56 31.79
C ARG A 311 -6.37 9.05 33.22
N PHE A 312 -6.92 7.85 33.44
CA PHE A 312 -7.09 7.31 34.78
C PHE A 312 -5.75 7.14 35.54
N PRO A 313 -4.66 6.63 34.95
CA PRO A 313 -3.38 6.52 35.64
C PRO A 313 -2.79 7.88 36.05
N GLU A 314 -2.89 8.88 35.17
CA GLU A 314 -2.48 10.27 35.46
C GLU A 314 -3.30 10.84 36.64
N THR A 315 -4.60 10.58 36.64
CA THR A 315 -5.51 11.04 37.71
C THR A 315 -5.18 10.40 39.06
N LEU A 316 -4.74 9.14 39.10
CA LEU A 316 -4.36 8.47 40.36
C LEU A 316 -3.12 9.09 41.01
N LEU A 317 -2.13 9.52 40.22
CA LEU A 317 -0.99 10.27 40.76
C LEU A 317 -1.41 11.62 41.33
N GLU A 318 -2.30 12.33 40.63
CA GLU A 318 -2.85 13.61 41.08
C GLU A 318 -3.67 13.46 42.38
N VAL A 319 -4.45 12.38 42.51
CA VAL A 319 -5.14 12.00 43.74
C VAL A 319 -4.15 11.74 44.87
N ALA A 320 -3.07 10.98 44.62
CA ALA A 320 -2.02 10.75 45.60
C ALA A 320 -1.39 12.07 46.06
N ALA A 321 -1.08 12.97 45.13
CA ALA A 321 -0.52 14.29 45.42
C ALA A 321 -1.48 15.17 46.26
N ALA A 322 -2.78 15.13 45.98
CA ALA A 322 -3.80 15.81 46.79
C ALA A 322 -3.85 15.28 48.23
N TYR A 323 -3.85 13.97 48.42
CA TYR A 323 -3.81 13.37 49.76
C TYR A 323 -2.49 13.65 50.51
N VAL A 324 -1.34 13.71 49.81
CA VAL A 324 -0.06 14.14 50.38
C VAL A 324 -0.16 15.56 50.95
N ARG A 325 -0.76 16.50 50.21
CA ARG A 325 -0.98 17.88 50.70
C ARG A 325 -1.89 17.93 51.93
N LYS A 326 -2.85 17.01 52.02
CA LYS A 326 -3.72 16.82 53.18
C LYS A 326 -3.08 16.05 54.33
N GLN A 327 -1.85 15.56 54.18
CA GLN A 327 -1.14 14.70 55.14
C GLN A 327 -1.83 13.34 55.40
N ASP A 328 -2.75 12.91 54.54
CA ASP A 328 -3.36 11.58 54.60
C ASP A 328 -2.52 10.60 53.77
N PHE A 329 -1.44 10.12 54.37
CA PHE A 329 -0.48 9.26 53.69
C PHE A 329 -1.04 7.87 53.35
N VAL A 330 -2.06 7.40 54.08
CA VAL A 330 -2.70 6.11 53.80
C VAL A 330 -3.47 6.16 52.49
N GLN A 331 -4.32 7.18 52.31
CA GLN A 331 -5.07 7.33 51.06
C GLN A 331 -4.16 7.68 49.89
N ALA A 332 -3.12 8.49 50.12
CA ALA A 332 -2.11 8.74 49.10
C ALA A 332 -1.45 7.43 48.62
N LYS A 333 -1.09 6.53 49.56
CA LYS A 333 -0.48 5.25 49.22
C LYS A 333 -1.46 4.36 48.45
N ASN A 334 -2.71 4.27 48.89
CA ASN A 334 -3.74 3.50 48.19
C ASN A 334 -3.88 3.93 46.72
N ALA A 335 -3.82 5.23 46.43
CA ALA A 335 -3.87 5.73 45.06
C ALA A 335 -2.66 5.26 44.22
N THR A 336 -1.46 5.25 44.79
CA THR A 336 -0.27 4.69 44.12
C THR A 336 -0.38 3.17 43.93
N ASP A 337 -0.91 2.42 44.90
CA ASP A 337 -1.11 0.97 44.81
C ASP A 337 -2.08 0.63 43.67
N ILE A 338 -3.19 1.37 43.56
CA ILE A 338 -4.18 1.18 42.48
C ILE A 338 -3.52 1.43 41.12
N LEU A 339 -2.73 2.50 40.97
CA LEU A 339 -2.05 2.81 39.70
C LEU A 339 -1.12 1.67 39.28
N LEU A 340 -0.29 1.19 40.21
CA LEU A 340 0.66 0.11 39.95
C LEU A 340 -0.03 -1.23 39.67
N LEU A 341 -1.24 -1.44 40.19
CA LEU A 341 -2.05 -2.62 39.91
C LEU A 341 -2.75 -2.56 38.54
N VAL A 342 -3.41 -1.44 38.22
CA VAL A 342 -4.24 -1.31 37.01
C VAL A 342 -3.43 -0.90 35.77
N SER A 343 -2.25 -0.31 35.96
CA SER A 343 -1.40 0.17 34.88
C SER A 343 0.10 -0.01 35.18
N PRO A 344 0.57 -1.25 35.40
CA PRO A 344 1.96 -1.54 35.77
C PRO A 344 2.97 -1.11 34.70
N ASN A 345 2.54 -1.08 33.43
CA ASN A 345 3.38 -0.67 32.30
C ASN A 345 3.23 0.83 31.95
N SER A 346 2.55 1.61 32.80
CA SER A 346 2.44 3.06 32.60
C SER A 346 3.80 3.74 32.73
N GLN A 347 4.06 4.77 31.93
CA GLN A 347 5.25 5.62 32.08
C GLN A 347 5.28 6.36 33.42
N LEU A 348 4.13 6.48 34.08
CA LEU A 348 3.98 7.07 35.40
C LEU A 348 4.22 6.07 36.54
N ALA A 349 4.33 4.77 36.25
CA ALA A 349 4.51 3.74 37.26
C ALA A 349 5.80 3.93 38.08
N PRO A 350 6.96 4.29 37.51
CA PRO A 350 8.17 4.52 38.31
C PRO A 350 8.05 5.72 39.23
N GLU A 351 7.41 6.79 38.76
CA GLU A 351 7.13 7.97 39.61
C GLU A 351 6.17 7.62 40.74
N ALA A 352 5.16 6.79 40.47
CA ALA A 352 4.26 6.26 41.48
C ALA A 352 4.98 5.36 42.50
N GLN A 353 5.94 4.53 42.07
CA GLN A 353 6.79 3.73 42.97
C GLN A 353 7.66 4.61 43.87
N ILE A 354 8.31 5.63 43.32
CA ILE A 354 9.08 6.59 44.13
C ILE A 354 8.20 7.28 45.16
N LEU A 355 7.00 7.73 44.75
CA LEU A 355 6.04 8.35 45.66
C LEU A 355 5.57 7.36 46.74
N GLN A 356 5.26 6.11 46.36
CA GLN A 356 4.88 5.03 47.28
C GLN A 356 5.97 4.79 48.33
N GLY A 357 7.25 4.74 47.93
CA GLY A 357 8.39 4.63 48.86
C GLY A 357 8.42 5.77 49.89
N HIS A 358 8.23 7.02 49.44
CA HIS A 358 8.17 8.17 50.36
C HIS A 358 6.98 8.08 51.31
N LEU A 359 5.84 7.62 50.83
CA LEU A 359 4.62 7.45 51.62
C LEU A 359 4.80 6.36 52.68
N LEU A 360 5.37 5.21 52.31
CA LEU A 360 5.73 4.12 53.22
C LEU A 360 6.70 4.59 54.31
N GLN A 361 7.71 5.40 53.94
CA GLN A 361 8.62 6.04 54.90
C GLN A 361 7.85 6.92 55.90
N LYS A 362 6.92 7.77 55.43
CA LYS A 362 6.09 8.63 56.31
C LYS A 362 5.18 7.80 57.22
N LEU A 363 4.73 6.64 56.76
CA LEU A 363 3.95 5.67 57.53
C LEU A 363 4.81 4.78 58.46
N ARG A 364 6.13 4.99 58.50
CA ARG A 364 7.12 4.19 59.26
C ARG A 364 7.19 2.72 58.84
N GLN A 365 6.73 2.38 57.64
CA GLN A 365 6.85 1.06 57.04
C GLN A 365 8.19 0.96 56.30
N TYR A 366 9.29 0.95 57.07
CA TYR A 366 10.63 1.12 56.52
C TYR A 366 11.10 -0.03 55.63
N ASP A 367 10.80 -1.28 55.98
CA ASP A 367 11.27 -2.43 55.20
C ASP A 367 10.56 -2.50 53.83
N GLU A 368 9.26 -2.17 53.77
CA GLU A 368 8.51 -2.04 52.52
C GLU A 368 9.03 -0.86 51.68
N ALA A 369 9.33 0.29 52.30
CA ALA A 369 9.87 1.45 51.60
C ALA A 369 11.21 1.12 50.91
N LEU A 370 12.10 0.40 51.60
CA LEU A 370 13.39 -0.03 51.04
C LEU A 370 13.22 -0.96 49.84
N GLU A 371 12.36 -1.99 49.94
CA GLU A 371 12.11 -2.90 48.80
C GLU A 371 11.53 -2.14 47.59
N THR A 372 10.65 -1.16 47.81
CA THR A 372 10.11 -0.32 46.73
C THR A 372 11.23 0.48 46.04
N TYR A 373 12.13 1.12 46.79
CA TYR A 373 13.25 1.86 46.20
C TYR A 373 14.24 0.94 45.48
N ASP A 374 14.62 -0.18 46.10
CA ASP A 374 15.53 -1.16 45.51
C ASP A 374 14.95 -1.75 44.22
N GLY A 375 13.63 -1.94 44.14
CA GLY A 375 12.93 -2.34 42.93
C GLY A 375 13.11 -1.35 41.77
N VAL A 376 13.03 -0.05 42.05
CA VAL A 376 13.28 1.01 41.04
C VAL A 376 14.74 0.97 40.59
N VAL A 377 15.70 0.92 41.53
CA VAL A 377 17.14 0.87 41.21
C VAL A 377 17.46 -0.37 40.35
N ARG A 378 16.99 -1.55 40.76
CA ARG A 378 17.17 -2.84 40.05
C ARG A 378 16.67 -2.79 38.61
N THR A 379 15.61 -2.04 38.34
CA THR A 379 15.01 -1.91 37.00
C THR A 379 15.72 -0.87 36.14
N PHE A 380 15.96 0.33 36.69
CA PHE A 380 16.41 1.48 35.90
C PHE A 380 17.93 1.66 35.84
N ALA A 381 18.69 1.21 36.85
CA ALA A 381 20.16 1.35 36.83
C ALA A 381 20.82 0.56 35.69
N PRO A 382 20.49 -0.73 35.44
CA PRO A 382 21.07 -1.46 34.32
C PRO A 382 20.72 -0.86 32.96
N ALA A 383 19.50 -0.31 32.82
CA ALA A 383 19.06 0.35 31.59
C ALA A 383 19.81 1.67 31.37
N ARG A 384 19.95 2.50 32.42
CA ARG A 384 20.76 3.73 32.41
C ARG A 384 22.19 3.43 31.97
N ASP A 385 22.82 2.42 32.56
CA ASP A 385 24.23 2.10 32.31
C ASP A 385 24.46 1.61 30.88
N LYS A 386 23.52 0.85 30.32
CA LYS A 386 23.53 0.47 28.89
C LYS A 386 23.44 1.70 27.98
N VAL A 387 22.50 2.61 28.25
CA VAL A 387 22.36 3.85 27.45
C VAL A 387 23.60 4.73 27.60
N ASP A 388 24.17 4.83 28.80
CA ASP A 388 25.38 5.60 29.05
C ASP A 388 26.62 5.01 28.37
N ALA A 389 26.76 3.68 28.35
CA ALA A 389 27.81 2.99 27.60
C ALA A 389 27.70 3.30 26.09
N LEU A 390 26.49 3.28 25.51
CA LEU A 390 26.27 3.65 24.11
C LEU A 390 26.69 5.09 23.82
N LEU A 391 26.44 6.02 24.75
CA LEU A 391 26.81 7.43 24.61
C LEU A 391 28.33 7.68 24.82
N ARG A 392 29.03 6.84 25.59
CA ARG A 392 30.48 6.98 25.88
C ARG A 392 31.39 6.43 24.78
N VAL A 393 30.97 5.41 24.06
CA VAL A 393 31.84 4.69 23.09
C VAL A 393 32.26 5.57 21.90
N ASN A 394 31.54 6.65 21.59
CA ASN A 394 31.85 7.50 20.43
C ASN A 394 31.97 8.98 20.80
N GLN A 395 33.14 9.56 20.49
CA GLN A 395 33.42 10.99 20.70
C GLN A 395 32.60 11.89 19.76
N ASP A 396 32.19 11.36 18.61
CA ASP A 396 31.18 11.96 17.73
C ASP A 396 29.97 11.00 17.62
N PRO A 397 28.96 11.18 18.50
CA PRO A 397 27.77 10.36 18.53
C PRO A 397 26.92 10.48 17.27
N VAL A 398 26.91 11.65 16.62
CA VAL A 398 26.14 11.87 15.39
C VAL A 398 26.75 11.04 14.27
N ALA A 399 28.07 11.10 14.09
CA ALA A 399 28.77 10.28 13.11
C ALA A 399 28.61 8.77 13.37
N TYR A 400 28.53 8.35 14.63
CA TYR A 400 28.24 6.95 14.97
C TYR A 400 26.83 6.53 14.53
N PHE A 401 25.79 7.30 14.87
CA PHE A 401 24.42 6.99 14.46
C PHE A 401 24.25 7.06 12.94
N ASP A 402 24.91 8.02 12.27
CA ASP A 402 24.96 8.11 10.81
C ASP A 402 25.57 6.83 10.21
N ASN A 403 26.70 6.35 10.75
CA ASN A 403 27.34 5.10 10.30
C ASN A 403 26.49 3.85 10.59
N LEU A 404 25.76 3.83 11.69
CA LEU A 404 24.92 2.70 12.08
C LEU A 404 23.68 2.59 11.19
N LEU A 405 23.08 3.74 10.85
CA LEU A 405 21.99 3.84 9.88
C LEU A 405 22.49 3.57 8.45
N ALA A 406 23.73 3.94 8.11
CA ALA A 406 24.33 3.65 6.82
C ALA A 406 24.61 2.15 6.62
N ARG A 407 24.98 1.41 7.68
CA ARG A 407 25.21 -0.05 7.63
C ARG A 407 23.93 -0.86 7.44
N ASN A 408 22.80 -0.35 7.93
CA ASN A 408 21.48 -0.93 7.70
C ASN A 408 20.82 -0.27 6.47
N GLU A 409 21.41 -0.44 5.28
CA GLU A 409 20.93 0.14 4.01
C GLU A 409 19.44 -0.11 3.72
N LYS A 410 18.85 -1.15 4.33
CA LYS A 410 17.46 -1.56 4.12
C LYS A 410 16.45 -1.02 5.14
N SER A 411 16.89 -0.49 6.29
CA SER A 411 15.98 0.05 7.30
C SER A 411 16.68 1.02 8.26
N LEU A 412 16.26 2.28 8.24
CA LEU A 412 16.68 3.33 9.19
C LEU A 412 15.92 3.20 10.53
N ASP A 413 15.93 2.02 11.15
CA ASP A 413 15.12 1.76 12.34
C ASP A 413 15.89 2.03 13.65
N VAL A 414 15.63 3.22 14.21
CA VAL A 414 16.15 3.68 15.51
C VAL A 414 15.74 2.75 16.67
N SER A 415 14.66 1.97 16.51
CA SER A 415 14.13 1.14 17.58
C SER A 415 15.03 -0.05 17.95
N THR A 416 15.84 -0.50 16.99
CA THR A 416 16.81 -1.59 17.18
C THR A 416 18.02 -1.19 18.03
N LEU A 417 18.21 0.11 18.28
CA LEU A 417 19.41 0.67 18.90
C LEU A 417 19.28 0.88 20.41
N LEU A 418 18.06 0.87 20.95
CA LEU A 418 17.79 1.09 22.37
C LEU A 418 17.43 -0.22 23.10
N PRO A 419 17.81 -0.35 24.39
CA PRO A 419 17.17 -1.33 25.26
C PRO A 419 15.64 -1.17 25.22
N PRO A 420 14.84 -2.27 25.28
CA PRO A 420 13.38 -2.19 25.18
C PRO A 420 12.75 -1.20 26.15
N LEU A 421 13.28 -1.10 27.38
CA LEU A 421 12.83 -0.14 28.37
C LEU A 421 13.11 1.30 27.93
N ALA A 422 14.28 1.61 27.37
CA ALA A 422 14.60 2.96 26.90
C ALA A 422 13.78 3.37 25.67
N LEU A 423 13.41 2.41 24.82
CA LEU A 423 12.57 2.64 23.65
C LEU A 423 11.19 3.21 24.03
N GLN A 424 10.58 2.69 25.09
CA GLN A 424 9.28 3.15 25.59
C GLN A 424 9.28 4.64 25.98
N TYR A 425 10.43 5.18 26.41
CA TYR A 425 10.58 6.59 26.79
C TYR A 425 11.10 7.46 25.65
N ALA A 426 11.91 6.92 24.74
CA ALA A 426 12.39 7.64 23.57
C ALA A 426 11.25 7.92 22.57
N SER A 427 10.40 6.92 22.34
CA SER A 427 9.31 6.95 21.36
C SER A 427 8.18 7.95 21.67
N THR A 428 8.03 8.38 22.93
CA THR A 428 7.05 9.41 23.30
C THR A 428 7.53 10.84 23.05
N GLN A 429 8.81 11.02 22.78
CA GLN A 429 9.35 12.32 22.44
C GLN A 429 8.85 12.72 21.06
N ARG A 430 8.18 13.87 20.98
CA ARG A 430 7.57 14.38 19.74
C ARG A 430 8.58 14.48 18.60
N GLU A 431 9.81 14.87 18.91
CA GLU A 431 10.88 14.99 17.91
C GLU A 431 11.25 13.63 17.32
N VAL A 432 11.34 12.58 18.15
CA VAL A 432 11.64 11.20 17.72
C VAL A 432 10.50 10.65 16.87
N ALA A 433 9.24 10.83 17.31
CA ALA A 433 8.09 10.39 16.53
C ALA A 433 8.03 11.05 15.14
N ASN A 434 8.37 12.34 15.04
CA ASN A 434 8.47 13.04 13.77
C ASN A 434 9.66 12.56 12.92
N ALA A 435 10.81 12.28 13.55
CA ALA A 435 11.98 11.74 12.86
C ALA A 435 11.71 10.35 12.27
N VAL A 436 11.07 9.46 13.04
CA VAL A 436 10.65 8.12 12.57
C VAL A 436 9.65 8.24 11.42
N ARG A 437 8.68 9.16 11.51
CA ARG A 437 7.72 9.40 10.42
C ARG A 437 8.44 9.87 9.14
N MET A 438 9.32 10.85 9.25
CA MET A 438 10.11 11.37 8.14
C MET A 438 10.95 10.27 7.46
N VAL A 439 11.55 9.38 8.25
CA VAL A 439 12.27 8.21 7.74
C VAL A 439 11.33 7.28 6.98
N GLY A 440 10.17 6.96 7.55
CA GLY A 440 9.15 6.14 6.89
C GLY A 440 8.65 6.74 5.58
N ASP A 441 8.46 8.07 5.53
CA ASP A 441 8.05 8.79 4.33
C ASP A 441 9.14 8.72 3.24
N LEU A 442 10.42 8.84 3.61
CA LEU A 442 11.56 8.72 2.68
C LEU A 442 11.73 7.31 2.14
N ASP A 443 11.60 6.30 3.00
CA ASP A 443 11.68 4.90 2.59
C ASP A 443 10.51 4.54 1.66
N SER A 444 9.30 5.03 1.96
CA SER A 444 8.14 4.90 1.08
C SER A 444 8.35 5.58 -0.27
N GLY A 445 8.94 6.79 -0.27
CA GLY A 445 9.31 7.49 -1.51
C GLY A 445 10.33 6.74 -2.36
N ARG A 446 11.37 6.15 -1.72
CA ARG A 446 12.37 5.34 -2.41
C ARG A 446 11.76 4.06 -3.00
N GLN A 447 10.94 3.35 -2.21
CA GLN A 447 10.25 2.15 -2.67
C GLN A 447 9.29 2.49 -3.82
N GLY A 448 8.49 3.54 -3.69
CA GLY A 448 7.57 3.99 -4.73
C GLY A 448 8.27 4.35 -6.04
N ALA A 449 9.43 5.04 -5.98
CA ALA A 449 10.23 5.34 -7.16
C ALA A 449 10.78 4.07 -7.84
N GLY A 450 11.30 3.12 -7.04
CA GLY A 450 11.79 1.84 -7.55
C GLY A 450 10.70 0.98 -8.19
N GLU A 451 9.53 0.89 -7.55
CA GLU A 451 8.37 0.18 -8.08
C GLU A 451 7.84 0.83 -9.37
N ALA A 452 7.73 2.16 -9.40
CA ALA A 452 7.29 2.89 -10.58
C ALA A 452 8.26 2.70 -11.76
N LYS A 453 9.57 2.69 -11.50
CA LYS A 453 10.59 2.39 -12.51
C LYS A 453 10.45 0.96 -13.06
N ALA A 454 10.30 -0.04 -12.19
CA ALA A 454 10.10 -1.42 -12.61
C ALA A 454 8.81 -1.59 -13.43
N ILE A 455 7.74 -0.87 -13.08
CA ILE A 455 6.49 -0.85 -13.86
C ILE A 455 6.73 -0.22 -15.23
N ALA A 456 7.42 0.92 -15.31
CA ALA A 456 7.75 1.60 -16.56
C ALA A 456 8.60 0.71 -17.49
N GLU A 457 9.63 0.05 -16.95
CA GLU A 457 10.46 -0.92 -17.69
C GLU A 457 9.60 -2.07 -18.23
N ARG A 458 8.75 -2.67 -17.38
CA ARG A 458 7.83 -3.74 -17.78
C ARG A 458 6.85 -3.32 -18.87
N ILE A 459 6.36 -2.07 -18.84
CA ILE A 459 5.47 -1.54 -19.89
C ILE A 459 6.24 -1.41 -21.22
N LEU A 460 7.46 -0.86 -21.20
CA LEU A 460 8.27 -0.72 -22.42
C LEU A 460 8.64 -2.09 -23.01
N GLU A 461 9.07 -3.03 -22.18
CA GLU A 461 9.35 -4.40 -22.60
C GLU A 461 8.10 -5.08 -23.18
N ALA A 462 6.93 -4.89 -22.57
CA ALA A 462 5.68 -5.43 -23.09
C ALA A 462 5.31 -4.81 -24.45
N LEU A 463 5.53 -3.51 -24.65
CA LEU A 463 5.28 -2.85 -25.94
C LEU A 463 6.21 -3.35 -27.04
N ASP A 464 7.49 -3.60 -26.71
CA ASP A 464 8.49 -4.07 -27.67
C ASP A 464 8.32 -5.55 -28.01
N ALA A 465 7.99 -6.40 -27.02
CA ALA A 465 7.87 -7.84 -27.19
C ALA A 465 6.52 -8.29 -27.79
N ARG A 466 5.43 -7.57 -27.53
CA ARG A 466 4.06 -8.06 -27.80
C ARG A 466 3.38 -7.45 -29.02
N GLY A 467 3.88 -6.34 -29.58
CA GLY A 467 3.32 -5.70 -30.77
C GLY A 467 1.78 -5.56 -30.73
N PRO A 468 1.00 -6.18 -31.63
CA PRO A 468 -0.47 -6.10 -31.64
C PRO A 468 -1.14 -6.73 -30.41
N GLU A 469 -0.50 -7.68 -29.72
CA GLU A 469 -1.07 -8.39 -28.56
C GLU A 469 -1.17 -7.51 -27.31
N ALA A 470 -0.44 -6.38 -27.27
CA ALA A 470 -0.60 -5.38 -26.24
C ALA A 470 -1.97 -4.66 -26.31
N PHE A 471 -2.69 -4.79 -27.43
CA PHE A 471 -3.95 -4.10 -27.69
C PHE A 471 -5.03 -5.09 -28.19
N PRO A 472 -5.81 -5.71 -27.29
CA PRO A 472 -6.77 -6.77 -27.64
C PRO A 472 -7.72 -6.41 -28.80
N ASP A 473 -8.24 -5.18 -28.82
CA ASP A 473 -9.11 -4.71 -29.89
C ASP A 473 -8.40 -4.70 -31.26
N LEU A 474 -7.14 -4.27 -31.33
CA LEU A 474 -6.39 -4.26 -32.59
C LEU A 474 -5.98 -5.67 -33.00
N GLN A 475 -5.59 -6.52 -32.04
CA GLN A 475 -5.30 -7.93 -32.27
C GLN A 475 -6.51 -8.67 -32.87
N GLU A 476 -7.72 -8.40 -32.38
CA GLU A 476 -8.95 -8.93 -32.97
C GLU A 476 -9.10 -8.47 -34.43
N GLY A 477 -8.91 -7.18 -34.71
CA GLY A 477 -8.91 -6.64 -36.07
C GLY A 477 -7.92 -7.37 -36.98
N TYR A 478 -6.66 -7.49 -36.56
CA TYR A 478 -5.62 -8.20 -37.31
C TYR A 478 -6.00 -9.64 -37.62
N THR A 479 -6.33 -10.41 -36.60
CA THR A 479 -6.65 -11.84 -36.76
C THR A 479 -7.84 -12.05 -37.69
N ARG A 480 -8.86 -11.19 -37.63
CA ARG A 480 -9.99 -11.22 -38.58
C ARG A 480 -9.56 -10.92 -40.02
N VAL A 481 -8.72 -9.90 -40.26
CA VAL A 481 -8.19 -9.63 -41.61
C VAL A 481 -7.42 -10.84 -42.15
N GLU A 482 -6.61 -11.49 -41.32
CA GLU A 482 -5.84 -12.67 -41.73
C GLU A 482 -6.74 -13.88 -42.04
N THR A 483 -7.85 -14.08 -41.31
CA THR A 483 -8.84 -15.11 -41.68
C THR A 483 -9.52 -14.83 -43.01
N VAL A 484 -9.85 -13.56 -43.31
CA VAL A 484 -10.43 -13.16 -44.61
C VAL A 484 -9.45 -13.47 -45.74
N ASP A 485 -8.18 -13.11 -45.60
CA ASP A 485 -7.16 -13.38 -46.62
C ASP A 485 -6.94 -14.89 -46.86
N THR A 486 -7.02 -15.69 -45.79
CA THR A 486 -7.02 -17.15 -45.89
C THR A 486 -8.22 -17.66 -46.69
N ALA A 487 -9.42 -17.14 -46.41
CA ALA A 487 -10.64 -17.48 -47.14
C ALA A 487 -10.56 -17.11 -48.63
N LEU A 488 -9.99 -15.94 -48.97
CA LEU A 488 -9.75 -15.53 -50.36
C LEU A 488 -8.76 -16.47 -51.07
N THR A 489 -7.79 -17.03 -50.36
CA THR A 489 -6.85 -18.01 -50.91
C THR A 489 -7.53 -19.38 -51.13
N VAL A 490 -8.48 -19.78 -50.27
CA VAL A 490 -9.30 -20.98 -50.47
C VAL A 490 -10.27 -20.80 -51.66
N ALA A 491 -10.84 -19.62 -51.82
CA ALA A 491 -11.67 -19.28 -52.98
C ALA A 491 -10.86 -19.44 -54.28
N GLU A 492 -9.63 -18.92 -54.32
CA GLU A 492 -8.71 -19.11 -55.46
C GLU A 492 -8.40 -20.58 -55.73
N GLN A 493 -8.10 -21.35 -54.68
CA GLN A 493 -7.84 -22.78 -54.82
C GLN A 493 -9.03 -23.50 -55.46
N SER A 494 -10.25 -23.12 -55.08
CA SER A 494 -11.49 -23.70 -55.61
C SER A 494 -11.70 -23.31 -57.08
N LEU A 495 -11.37 -22.05 -57.45
CA LEU A 495 -11.41 -21.59 -58.84
C LEU A 495 -10.39 -22.32 -59.72
N VAL A 496 -9.13 -22.43 -59.28
CA VAL A 496 -8.08 -23.17 -60.01
C VAL A 496 -8.47 -24.64 -60.20
N ARG A 497 -9.09 -25.28 -59.20
CA ARG A 497 -9.59 -26.66 -59.33
C ARG A 497 -10.74 -26.78 -60.33
N ALA A 498 -11.70 -25.87 -60.28
CA ALA A 498 -12.82 -25.84 -61.22
C ALA A 498 -12.33 -25.60 -62.67
N GLU A 499 -11.28 -24.79 -62.83
CA GLU A 499 -10.69 -24.45 -64.13
C GLU A 499 -9.87 -25.61 -64.69
N THR A 500 -9.08 -26.29 -63.84
CA THR A 500 -8.40 -27.53 -64.22
C THR A 500 -9.39 -28.55 -64.76
N ALA A 501 -10.51 -28.78 -64.05
CA ALA A 501 -11.55 -29.71 -64.49
C ALA A 501 -12.24 -29.31 -65.81
N LEU A 502 -12.13 -28.04 -66.21
CA LEU A 502 -12.68 -27.51 -67.46
C LEU A 502 -11.68 -27.59 -68.62
N VAL A 503 -10.41 -27.29 -68.35
CA VAL A 503 -9.38 -27.03 -69.37
C VAL A 503 -8.46 -28.23 -69.61
N GLU A 504 -8.28 -29.13 -68.64
CA GLU A 504 -7.27 -30.21 -68.67
C GLU A 504 -7.34 -31.10 -69.93
N GLU A 505 -8.56 -31.43 -70.37
CA GLU A 505 -8.79 -32.22 -71.58
C GLU A 505 -8.39 -31.50 -72.88
N LYS A 506 -8.26 -30.17 -72.86
CA LYS A 506 -7.94 -29.31 -74.01
C LYS A 506 -6.48 -28.84 -74.05
N LEU A 507 -5.66 -29.22 -73.06
CA LEU A 507 -4.23 -28.91 -73.01
C LEU A 507 -3.41 -29.81 -73.92
N THR A 508 -2.33 -29.25 -74.49
CA THR A 508 -1.31 -30.02 -75.23
C THR A 508 -0.49 -30.90 -74.28
N PRO A 509 0.20 -31.95 -74.79
CA PRO A 509 1.02 -32.81 -73.94
C PRO A 509 2.09 -32.05 -73.12
N ALA A 510 2.72 -31.03 -73.71
CA ALA A 510 3.72 -30.20 -73.03
C ALA A 510 3.11 -29.27 -71.96
N GLU A 511 1.90 -28.76 -72.17
CA GLU A 511 1.18 -27.95 -71.16
C GLU A 511 0.68 -28.83 -70.01
N ARG A 512 0.24 -30.06 -70.29
CA ARG A 512 -0.15 -31.04 -69.25
C ARG A 512 1.01 -31.42 -68.36
N GLU A 513 2.21 -31.61 -68.91
CA GLU A 513 3.42 -31.87 -68.12
C GLU A 513 3.73 -30.71 -67.16
N LYS A 514 3.64 -29.46 -67.64
CA LYS A 514 3.79 -28.26 -66.79
C LYS A 514 2.72 -28.18 -65.70
N LEU A 515 1.47 -28.52 -66.03
CA LEU A 515 0.38 -28.54 -65.07
C LEU A 515 0.61 -29.59 -63.97
N LEU A 516 1.07 -30.79 -64.33
CA LEU A 516 1.39 -31.84 -63.36
C LEU A 516 2.49 -31.41 -62.38
N VAL A 517 3.53 -30.72 -62.87
CA VAL A 517 4.58 -30.16 -62.00
C VAL A 517 3.99 -29.12 -61.04
N ALA A 518 3.19 -28.17 -61.53
CA ALA A 518 2.55 -27.15 -60.70
C ALA A 518 1.61 -27.77 -59.63
N GLN A 519 0.84 -28.80 -60.01
CA GLN A 519 -0.01 -29.55 -59.09
C GLN A 519 0.78 -30.29 -58.00
N GLY A 520 1.94 -30.85 -58.35
CA GLY A 520 2.84 -31.49 -57.39
C GLY A 520 3.35 -30.50 -56.33
N VAL A 521 3.74 -29.29 -56.76
CA VAL A 521 4.15 -28.21 -55.84
C VAL A 521 3.00 -27.75 -54.95
N ARG A 522 1.79 -27.59 -55.50
CA ARG A 522 0.59 -27.25 -54.71
C ARG A 522 0.30 -28.31 -53.67
N GLU A 523 0.29 -29.59 -54.05
CA GLU A 523 -0.08 -30.67 -53.14
C GLU A 523 0.92 -30.81 -51.98
N ALA A 524 2.22 -30.58 -52.25
CA ALA A 524 3.24 -30.54 -51.20
C ALA A 524 2.98 -29.45 -50.14
N GLN A 525 2.36 -28.32 -50.53
CA GLN A 525 2.04 -27.21 -49.63
C GLN A 525 0.63 -27.30 -49.03
N ARG A 526 -0.29 -28.04 -49.64
CA ARG A 526 -1.71 -28.09 -49.28
C ARG A 526 -1.95 -28.44 -47.81
N LEU A 527 -1.24 -29.44 -47.28
CA LEU A 527 -1.44 -29.89 -45.90
C LEU A 527 -1.11 -28.79 -44.88
N ARG A 528 -0.03 -28.02 -45.12
CA ARG A 528 0.37 -26.90 -44.27
C ARG A 528 -0.58 -25.72 -44.40
N PHE A 529 -1.10 -25.45 -45.60
CA PHE A 529 -2.09 -24.41 -45.78
C PHE A 529 -3.46 -24.77 -45.16
N ALA A 530 -3.85 -26.04 -45.21
CA ALA A 530 -5.13 -26.52 -44.67
C ALA A 530 -5.25 -26.44 -43.14
N THR A 531 -4.18 -26.10 -42.42
CA THR A 531 -4.22 -25.85 -40.97
C THR A 531 -4.58 -24.41 -40.61
N LEU A 532 -4.60 -23.48 -41.60
CA LEU A 532 -4.97 -22.09 -41.35
C LEU A 532 -6.51 -21.92 -41.25
N PRO A 533 -7.00 -21.10 -40.31
CA PRO A 533 -8.42 -20.84 -40.14
C PRO A 533 -8.96 -19.95 -41.26
N THR A 534 -10.12 -20.32 -41.80
CA THR A 534 -10.81 -19.60 -42.87
C THR A 534 -12.01 -18.81 -42.36
N THR A 535 -12.47 -19.11 -41.14
CA THR A 535 -13.62 -18.46 -40.50
C THR A 535 -13.30 -18.08 -39.06
N THR A 536 -14.05 -17.11 -38.51
CA THR A 536 -13.93 -16.70 -37.10
C THR A 536 -14.17 -17.87 -36.14
N ARG A 537 -15.12 -18.76 -36.46
CA ARG A 537 -15.42 -19.94 -35.64
C ARG A 537 -14.24 -20.92 -35.59
N GLU A 538 -13.60 -21.19 -36.73
CA GLU A 538 -12.41 -22.05 -36.76
C GLU A 538 -11.24 -21.45 -35.97
N LEU A 539 -11.11 -20.12 -35.99
CA LEU A 539 -10.13 -19.38 -35.19
C LEU A 539 -10.41 -19.53 -33.69
N GLU A 540 -11.66 -19.34 -33.26
CA GLU A 540 -12.09 -19.51 -31.87
C GLU A 540 -11.90 -20.95 -31.38
N ASP A 541 -12.32 -21.94 -32.18
CA ASP A 541 -12.13 -23.36 -31.88
C ASP A 541 -10.64 -23.71 -31.75
N ARG A 542 -9.79 -23.10 -32.59
CA ARG A 542 -8.33 -23.26 -32.50
C ARG A 542 -7.79 -22.64 -31.20
N ARG A 543 -8.19 -21.41 -30.88
CA ARG A 543 -7.80 -20.74 -29.62
C ARG A 543 -8.21 -21.56 -28.41
N HIS A 544 -9.43 -22.07 -28.37
CA HIS A 544 -9.88 -22.96 -27.29
C HIS A 544 -9.03 -24.22 -27.15
N ARG A 545 -8.65 -24.87 -28.27
CA ARG A 545 -7.76 -26.04 -28.23
C ARG A 545 -6.36 -25.71 -27.72
N MET A 546 -5.80 -24.57 -28.14
CA MET A 546 -4.48 -24.12 -27.68
C MET A 546 -4.52 -23.75 -26.19
N GLN A 547 -5.55 -22.99 -25.78
CA GLN A 547 -5.78 -22.62 -24.40
C GLN A 547 -5.94 -23.85 -23.50
N ALA A 548 -6.72 -24.85 -23.92
CA ALA A 548 -6.90 -26.09 -23.15
C ALA A 548 -5.59 -26.88 -22.97
N ARG A 549 -4.66 -26.82 -23.94
CA ARG A 549 -3.33 -27.42 -23.80
C ARG A 549 -2.47 -26.66 -22.80
N VAL A 550 -2.45 -25.33 -22.89
CA VAL A 550 -1.72 -24.48 -21.94
C VAL A 550 -2.28 -24.65 -20.52
N ASP A 551 -3.60 -24.68 -20.36
CA ASP A 551 -4.28 -24.90 -19.08
C ASP A 551 -4.03 -26.30 -18.50
N ALA A 552 -3.76 -27.31 -19.34
CA ALA A 552 -3.34 -28.62 -18.86
C ALA A 552 -1.94 -28.56 -18.26
N VAL A 553 -0.97 -27.96 -18.96
CA VAL A 553 0.40 -27.84 -18.48
C VAL A 553 0.50 -26.90 -17.26
N ASP A 554 -0.31 -25.84 -17.20
CA ASP A 554 -0.38 -24.92 -16.06
C ASP A 554 -0.89 -25.63 -14.78
N ARG A 555 -1.88 -26.52 -14.92
CA ARG A 555 -2.33 -27.36 -13.80
C ARG A 555 -1.24 -28.31 -13.31
N ASP A 556 -0.47 -28.91 -14.23
CA ASP A 556 0.65 -29.77 -13.87
C ASP A 556 1.77 -28.97 -13.17
N ALA A 557 2.09 -27.78 -13.68
CA ALA A 557 3.07 -26.88 -13.07
C ALA A 557 2.63 -26.40 -11.67
N PHE A 558 1.35 -26.09 -11.48
CA PHE A 558 0.80 -25.75 -10.17
C PHE A 558 0.95 -26.91 -9.17
N ARG A 559 0.62 -28.14 -9.60
CA ARG A 559 0.78 -29.34 -8.78
C ARG A 559 2.24 -29.57 -8.39
N LEU A 560 3.17 -29.47 -9.34
CA LEU A 560 4.61 -29.58 -9.08
C LEU A 560 5.10 -28.52 -8.09
N GLY A 561 4.59 -27.28 -8.19
CA GLY A 561 4.95 -26.22 -7.25
C GLY A 561 4.51 -26.53 -5.81
N TYR A 562 3.32 -27.12 -5.64
CA TYR A 562 2.85 -27.58 -4.33
C TYR A 562 3.72 -28.73 -3.78
N GLU A 563 4.07 -29.70 -4.62
CA GLU A 563 4.94 -30.82 -4.25
C GLU A 563 6.35 -30.32 -3.85
N LEU A 564 6.94 -29.39 -4.61
CA LEU A 564 8.22 -28.77 -4.28
C LEU A 564 8.18 -27.97 -2.98
N GLN A 565 7.11 -27.21 -2.70
CA GLN A 565 6.95 -26.53 -1.41
C GLN A 565 6.89 -27.53 -0.25
N SER A 566 6.15 -28.63 -0.41
CA SER A 566 6.09 -29.69 0.60
C SER A 566 7.46 -30.32 0.85
N LEU A 567 8.24 -30.60 -0.20
CA LEU A 567 9.60 -31.14 -0.08
C LEU A 567 10.56 -30.16 0.59
N HIS A 568 10.48 -28.86 0.29
CA HIS A 568 11.26 -27.83 0.98
C HIS A 568 10.92 -27.78 2.49
N ALA A 569 9.62 -27.83 2.83
CA ALA A 569 9.18 -27.86 4.22
C ALA A 569 9.66 -29.12 4.94
N ASN A 570 9.61 -30.28 4.29
CA ASN A 570 10.12 -31.54 4.83
C ASN A 570 11.64 -31.49 5.03
N ALA A 571 12.42 -30.98 4.08
CA ALA A 571 13.87 -30.84 4.21
C ALA A 571 14.25 -29.88 5.35
N ALA A 572 13.50 -28.78 5.52
CA ALA A 572 13.67 -27.86 6.65
C ALA A 572 13.32 -28.52 7.99
N ALA A 573 12.23 -29.31 8.03
CA ALA A 573 11.83 -30.06 9.22
C ALA A 573 12.84 -31.15 9.60
N VAL A 574 13.40 -31.87 8.61
CA VAL A 574 14.46 -32.86 8.81
C VAL A 574 15.73 -32.21 9.35
N ARG A 575 16.16 -31.07 8.76
CA ARG A 575 17.31 -30.32 9.28
C ARG A 575 17.09 -29.88 10.72
N LYS A 576 15.93 -29.28 11.00
CA LYS A 576 15.57 -28.85 12.35
C LYS A 576 15.53 -30.02 13.34
N TRP A 577 14.94 -31.14 12.96
CA TRP A 577 14.92 -32.34 13.78
C TRP A 577 16.33 -32.86 14.08
N VAL A 578 17.24 -32.84 13.10
CA VAL A 578 18.65 -33.22 13.30
C VAL A 578 19.34 -32.26 14.28
N GLU A 579 19.08 -30.95 14.19
CA GLU A 579 19.64 -29.96 15.11
C GLU A 579 19.08 -30.13 16.53
N ASP A 580 17.76 -30.25 16.67
CA ASP A 580 17.05 -30.36 17.95
C ASP A 580 17.37 -31.67 18.69
N SER A 581 17.59 -32.77 17.96
CA SER A 581 17.91 -34.10 18.53
C SER A 581 19.41 -34.37 18.67
N ARG A 582 20.27 -33.36 18.51
CA ARG A 582 21.73 -33.53 18.56
C ARG A 582 22.23 -33.90 19.97
N GLU A 583 21.65 -33.34 21.03
CA GLU A 583 22.07 -33.63 22.41
C GLU A 583 21.63 -35.02 22.89
N ASP A 584 20.55 -35.55 22.32
CA ASP A 584 19.94 -36.83 22.70
C ASP A 584 20.46 -38.05 21.89
N ARG A 585 21.25 -37.83 20.83
CA ARG A 585 21.73 -38.89 19.91
C ARG A 585 23.19 -39.26 20.14
N GLN A 586 23.49 -40.56 20.13
CA GLN A 586 24.86 -41.11 20.15
C GLN A 586 25.37 -41.46 18.73
N ALA A 587 25.15 -40.58 17.76
CA ALA A 587 25.62 -40.81 16.38
C ALA A 587 27.09 -40.34 16.20
N ASP A 588 27.83 -40.97 15.28
CA ASP A 588 29.19 -40.54 14.92
C ASP A 588 29.13 -39.14 14.25
N PRO A 589 29.88 -38.14 14.74
CA PRO A 589 29.96 -36.81 14.13
C PRO A 589 30.35 -36.82 12.64
N ALA A 590 31.05 -37.86 12.16
CA ALA A 590 31.39 -38.01 10.74
C ALA A 590 30.15 -38.37 9.89
N GLU A 591 29.30 -39.28 10.37
CA GLU A 591 28.07 -39.70 9.68
C GLU A 591 27.03 -38.57 9.65
N GLU A 592 26.91 -37.79 10.73
CA GLU A 592 26.04 -36.62 10.76
C GLU A 592 26.47 -35.56 9.73
N ARG A 593 27.78 -35.32 9.61
CA ARG A 593 28.32 -34.38 8.61
C ARG A 593 28.04 -34.86 7.19
N GLU A 594 28.22 -36.15 6.90
CA GLU A 594 27.93 -36.71 5.59
C GLU A 594 26.43 -36.58 5.25
N PHE A 595 25.55 -36.89 6.19
CA PHE A 595 24.10 -36.73 6.03
C PHE A 595 23.72 -35.26 5.78
N LEU A 596 24.29 -34.31 6.53
CA LEU A 596 24.00 -32.88 6.34
C LEU A 596 24.49 -32.36 4.97
N VAL A 597 25.62 -32.86 4.48
CA VAL A 597 26.12 -32.56 3.12
C VAL A 597 25.15 -33.10 2.06
N GLN A 598 24.67 -34.33 2.22
CA GLN A 598 23.66 -34.91 1.32
C GLN A 598 22.35 -34.13 1.36
N LEU A 599 21.84 -33.79 2.54
CA LEU A 599 20.63 -32.98 2.71
C LEU A 599 20.79 -31.58 2.10
N GLN A 600 21.97 -30.98 2.22
CA GLN A 600 22.25 -29.68 1.61
C GLN A 600 22.33 -29.76 0.07
N ALA A 601 22.84 -30.85 -0.48
CA ALA A 601 22.79 -31.12 -1.92
C ALA A 601 21.33 -31.28 -2.41
N GLU A 602 20.50 -32.01 -1.68
CA GLU A 602 19.06 -32.14 -1.99
C GLU A 602 18.29 -30.81 -1.87
N ILE A 603 18.65 -29.94 -0.92
CA ILE A 603 18.06 -28.59 -0.84
C ILE A 603 18.49 -27.74 -2.04
N ALA A 604 19.72 -27.90 -2.54
CA ALA A 604 20.18 -27.19 -3.73
C ALA A 604 19.42 -27.65 -4.99
N THR A 605 19.26 -28.96 -5.19
CA THR A 605 18.48 -29.50 -6.32
C THR A 605 17.02 -29.05 -6.28
N LEU A 606 16.40 -29.01 -5.09
CA LEU A 606 15.04 -28.49 -4.92
C LEU A 606 14.92 -27.01 -5.30
N ARG A 607 15.93 -26.18 -5.01
CA ARG A 607 15.95 -24.77 -5.44
C ARG A 607 16.11 -24.63 -6.94
N ASP A 608 16.98 -25.43 -7.56
CA ASP A 608 17.18 -25.41 -9.01
C ASP A 608 15.88 -25.81 -9.72
N LEU A 609 15.21 -26.87 -9.25
CA LEU A 609 13.89 -27.29 -9.75
C LEU A 609 12.82 -26.22 -9.57
N GLN A 610 12.82 -25.50 -8.45
CA GLN A 610 11.91 -24.37 -8.23
C GLN A 610 12.17 -23.25 -9.24
N SER A 611 13.44 -22.92 -9.50
CA SER A 611 13.82 -21.92 -10.50
C SER A 611 13.41 -22.33 -11.92
N GLU A 612 13.61 -23.61 -12.29
CA GLU A 612 13.15 -24.14 -13.58
C GLU A 612 11.63 -24.12 -13.71
N LEU A 613 10.91 -24.45 -12.63
CA LEU A 613 9.45 -24.38 -12.60
C LEU A 613 8.97 -22.93 -12.77
N ASP A 614 9.58 -21.98 -12.06
CA ASP A 614 9.23 -20.57 -12.17
C ASP A 614 9.50 -20.02 -13.58
N HIS A 615 10.62 -20.42 -14.19
CA HIS A 615 10.91 -20.10 -15.59
C HIS A 615 9.89 -20.73 -16.55
N THR A 616 9.50 -21.97 -16.31
CA THR A 616 8.47 -22.67 -17.11
C THR A 616 7.11 -22.00 -16.98
N ARG A 617 6.73 -21.57 -15.78
CA ARG A 617 5.48 -20.82 -15.53
C ARG A 617 5.50 -19.45 -16.18
N ALA A 618 6.63 -18.75 -16.14
CA ALA A 618 6.81 -17.49 -16.87
C ALA A 618 6.64 -17.70 -18.39
N ARG A 619 7.24 -18.76 -18.95
CA ARG A 619 7.06 -19.13 -20.36
C ARG A 619 5.60 -19.50 -20.67
N LEU A 620 4.94 -20.30 -19.84
CA LEU A 620 3.53 -20.66 -20.00
C LEU A 620 2.62 -19.44 -19.93
N ALA A 621 2.90 -18.48 -19.05
CA ALA A 621 2.16 -17.23 -18.98
C ALA A 621 2.34 -16.39 -20.26
N THR A 622 3.55 -16.36 -20.82
CA THR A 622 3.80 -15.75 -22.15
C THR A 622 3.06 -16.50 -23.25
N GLU A 623 3.14 -17.84 -23.32
CA GLU A 623 2.47 -18.67 -24.34
C GLU A 623 0.93 -18.59 -24.27
N ARG A 624 0.38 -18.50 -23.06
CA ARG A 624 -1.05 -18.27 -22.81
C ARG A 624 -1.52 -16.93 -23.37
N GLN A 625 -0.63 -15.95 -23.37
CA GLN A 625 -0.89 -14.61 -23.88
C GLN A 625 -0.53 -14.48 -25.38
N SER A 626 0.39 -15.32 -25.87
CA SER A 626 0.93 -15.31 -27.24
C SER A 626 0.30 -16.35 -28.18
N THR A 627 -0.88 -16.90 -27.85
CA THR A 627 -1.60 -17.88 -28.69
C THR A 627 -1.85 -17.40 -30.14
N ASP A 628 -1.56 -16.14 -30.47
CA ASP A 628 -1.70 -15.53 -31.79
C ASP A 628 -0.35 -15.17 -32.49
N THR A 629 0.83 -15.39 -31.89
CA THR A 629 2.16 -15.17 -32.54
C THR A 629 2.44 -16.08 -33.76
N SER A 630 1.56 -17.04 -34.06
CA SER A 630 1.63 -17.91 -35.24
C SER A 630 1.43 -17.16 -36.58
N LEU A 631 1.03 -15.89 -36.55
CA LEU A 631 0.64 -15.12 -37.75
C LEU A 631 1.79 -14.87 -38.75
N GLU A 632 3.05 -14.71 -38.30
CA GLU A 632 4.18 -14.46 -39.22
C GLU A 632 4.52 -15.68 -40.10
N GLY A 633 4.56 -16.87 -39.49
CA GLY A 633 4.74 -18.13 -40.23
C GLY A 633 3.55 -18.43 -41.15
N GLU A 634 2.33 -18.13 -40.68
CA GLU A 634 1.09 -18.30 -41.42
C GLU A 634 0.99 -17.38 -42.64
N ALA A 635 1.45 -16.13 -42.55
CA ALA A 635 1.53 -15.22 -43.68
C ALA A 635 2.44 -15.79 -44.78
N ALA A 636 3.62 -16.28 -44.42
CA ALA A 636 4.54 -16.90 -45.37
C ALA A 636 3.95 -18.15 -46.05
N ILE A 637 3.22 -18.98 -45.30
CA ILE A 637 2.51 -20.16 -45.86
C ILE A 637 1.46 -19.70 -46.87
N ARG A 638 0.65 -18.70 -46.54
CA ARG A 638 -0.39 -18.16 -47.45
C ARG A 638 0.19 -17.56 -48.71
N THR A 639 1.20 -16.70 -48.59
CA THR A 639 1.82 -16.05 -49.75
C THR A 639 2.44 -17.08 -50.70
N ARG A 640 3.15 -18.08 -50.16
CA ARG A 640 3.74 -19.17 -50.97
C ARG A 640 2.66 -20.01 -51.65
N TYR A 641 1.59 -20.34 -50.94
CA TYR A 641 0.50 -21.12 -51.48
C TYR A 641 -0.28 -20.36 -52.56
N ALA A 642 -0.59 -19.08 -52.33
CA ALA A 642 -1.22 -18.20 -53.30
C ALA A 642 -0.37 -18.04 -54.58
N ALA A 643 0.95 -17.87 -54.45
CA ALA A 643 1.86 -17.82 -55.59
C ALA A 643 1.85 -19.13 -56.40
N THR A 644 1.75 -20.28 -55.72
CA THR A 644 1.66 -21.59 -56.38
C THR A 644 0.34 -21.73 -57.15
N LEU A 645 -0.78 -21.25 -56.60
CA LEU A 645 -2.07 -21.23 -57.29
C LEU A 645 -2.05 -20.32 -58.52
N GLN A 646 -1.38 -19.16 -58.43
CA GLN A 646 -1.20 -18.26 -59.58
C GLN A 646 -0.37 -18.91 -60.70
N GLN A 647 0.68 -19.66 -60.35
CA GLN A 647 1.46 -20.41 -61.33
C GLN A 647 0.64 -21.52 -62.00
N GLU A 648 -0.19 -22.25 -61.24
CA GLU A 648 -1.12 -23.25 -61.79
C GLU A 648 -2.12 -22.61 -62.75
N HIS A 649 -2.73 -21.48 -62.35
CA HIS A 649 -3.65 -20.72 -63.20
C HIS A 649 -2.99 -20.24 -64.50
N ALA A 650 -1.76 -19.72 -64.46
CA ALA A 650 -1.04 -19.25 -65.64
C ALA A 650 -0.81 -20.36 -66.69
N VAL A 651 -0.66 -21.62 -66.26
CA VAL A 651 -0.57 -22.77 -67.18
C VAL A 651 -1.94 -23.08 -67.80
N LEU A 652 -3.02 -22.97 -67.02
CA LEU A 652 -4.38 -23.22 -67.50
C LEU A 652 -4.85 -22.15 -68.50
N GLN A 653 -4.42 -20.90 -68.35
CA GLN A 653 -4.75 -19.80 -69.28
C GLN A 653 -4.40 -20.13 -70.74
N ALA A 654 -3.34 -20.89 -70.99
CA ALA A 654 -2.94 -21.28 -72.34
C ALA A 654 -4.00 -22.16 -73.05
N GLY A 655 -4.81 -22.91 -72.29
CA GLY A 655 -5.87 -23.77 -72.80
C GLY A 655 -7.24 -23.10 -72.93
N GLU A 656 -7.44 -21.92 -72.32
CA GLU A 656 -8.74 -21.24 -72.30
C GLU A 656 -9.27 -20.88 -73.69
N SER A 657 -8.39 -20.46 -74.60
CA SER A 657 -8.73 -20.09 -75.98
C SER A 657 -9.26 -21.26 -76.82
N ARG A 658 -9.12 -22.50 -76.33
CA ARG A 658 -9.54 -23.74 -77.02
C ARG A 658 -10.88 -24.28 -76.50
N LEU A 659 -11.52 -23.56 -75.57
CA LEU A 659 -12.87 -23.87 -75.09
C LEU A 659 -13.95 -23.30 -76.02
N SER A 660 -15.11 -23.96 -76.06
CA SER A 660 -16.24 -23.54 -76.88
C SER A 660 -17.58 -23.80 -76.19
N GLY A 661 -18.58 -22.95 -76.45
CA GLY A 661 -19.95 -23.19 -75.99
C GLY A 661 -20.19 -22.77 -74.54
N GLU A 662 -20.84 -23.63 -73.76
CA GLU A 662 -21.21 -23.33 -72.36
C GLU A 662 -20.00 -23.29 -71.41
N ASP A 663 -18.93 -24.01 -71.71
CA ASP A 663 -17.67 -23.99 -70.94
C ASP A 663 -17.04 -22.59 -70.93
N THR A 664 -17.11 -21.86 -72.05
CA THR A 664 -16.64 -20.46 -72.14
C THR A 664 -17.45 -19.53 -71.24
N ARG A 665 -18.75 -19.77 -71.05
CA ARG A 665 -19.59 -18.95 -70.14
C ARG A 665 -19.21 -19.18 -68.68
N VAL A 666 -18.95 -20.43 -68.30
CA VAL A 666 -18.48 -20.78 -66.95
C VAL A 666 -17.11 -20.14 -66.68
N LEU A 667 -16.18 -20.22 -67.64
CA LEU A 667 -14.87 -19.56 -67.54
C LEU A 667 -14.98 -18.04 -67.36
N LEU A 668 -15.82 -17.36 -68.13
CA LEU A 668 -16.04 -15.91 -67.98
C LEU A 668 -16.59 -15.55 -66.60
N ARG A 669 -17.49 -16.36 -66.04
CA ARG A 669 -17.97 -16.20 -64.66
C ARG A 669 -16.82 -16.38 -63.66
N MET A 670 -15.97 -17.38 -63.84
CA MET A 670 -14.80 -17.61 -63.00
C MET A 670 -13.81 -16.43 -63.03
N HIS A 671 -13.56 -15.83 -64.19
CA HIS A 671 -12.73 -14.63 -64.31
C HIS A 671 -13.34 -13.42 -63.60
N ALA A 672 -14.67 -13.24 -63.66
CA ALA A 672 -15.35 -12.20 -62.90
C ALA A 672 -15.21 -12.40 -61.37
N VAL A 673 -15.32 -13.65 -60.92
CA VAL A 673 -15.13 -14.05 -59.51
C VAL A 673 -13.68 -13.84 -59.06
N ARG A 674 -12.68 -14.16 -59.90
CA ARG A 674 -11.26 -13.86 -59.65
C ARG A 674 -11.01 -12.36 -59.52
N THR A 675 -11.54 -11.57 -60.45
CA THR A 675 -11.43 -10.10 -60.41
C THR A 675 -11.98 -9.54 -59.10
N ARG A 676 -13.14 -10.03 -58.63
CA ARG A 676 -13.70 -9.66 -57.33
C ARG A 676 -12.80 -10.10 -56.16
N THR A 677 -12.19 -11.28 -56.25
CA THR A 677 -11.23 -11.78 -55.26
C THR A 677 -10.01 -10.86 -55.16
N ASP A 678 -9.48 -10.38 -56.29
CA ASP A 678 -8.35 -9.44 -56.32
C ASP A 678 -8.70 -8.07 -55.74
N VAL A 679 -9.90 -7.56 -56.01
CA VAL A 679 -10.41 -6.33 -55.37
C VAL A 679 -10.47 -6.49 -53.84
N LEU A 680 -10.97 -7.64 -53.35
CA LEU A 680 -11.00 -7.93 -51.92
C LEU A 680 -9.60 -8.07 -51.32
N ARG A 681 -8.65 -8.70 -52.03
CA ARG A 681 -7.23 -8.76 -51.60
C ARG A 681 -6.61 -7.37 -51.49
N GLY A 682 -6.93 -6.46 -52.42
CA GLY A 682 -6.52 -5.06 -52.36
C GLY A 682 -7.04 -4.36 -51.10
N ARG A 683 -8.32 -4.55 -50.77
CA ARG A 683 -8.92 -4.01 -49.53
C ARG A 683 -8.32 -4.61 -48.26
N VAL A 684 -8.05 -5.92 -48.24
CA VAL A 684 -7.31 -6.60 -47.16
C VAL A 684 -5.94 -5.94 -46.95
N ALA A 685 -5.20 -5.65 -48.02
CA ALA A 685 -3.90 -4.98 -47.92
C ALA A 685 -4.02 -3.57 -47.33
N VAL A 686 -5.02 -2.79 -47.76
CA VAL A 686 -5.31 -1.47 -47.18
C VAL A 686 -5.66 -1.56 -45.69
N ALA A 687 -6.53 -2.50 -45.31
CA ALA A 687 -6.92 -2.72 -43.92
C ALA A 687 -5.72 -3.10 -43.04
N ARG A 688 -4.81 -3.97 -43.52
CA ARG A 688 -3.55 -4.30 -42.83
C ARG A 688 -2.69 -3.08 -42.57
N VAL A 689 -2.48 -2.24 -43.59
CA VAL A 689 -1.68 -1.02 -43.47
C VAL A 689 -2.31 -0.06 -42.45
N ALA A 690 -3.64 0.10 -42.48
CA ALA A 690 -4.36 0.95 -41.53
C ALA A 690 -4.27 0.45 -40.08
N LEU A 691 -4.43 -0.87 -39.84
CA LEU A 691 -4.26 -1.47 -38.51
C LEU A 691 -2.83 -1.32 -38.00
N ARG A 692 -1.83 -1.40 -38.89
CA ARG A 692 -0.41 -1.20 -38.55
C ARG A 692 -0.10 0.24 -38.17
N ALA A 693 -0.57 1.20 -38.96
CA ALA A 693 -0.41 2.61 -38.64
C ALA A 693 -1.06 2.96 -37.28
N ARG A 694 -2.25 2.43 -36.98
CA ARG A 694 -2.93 2.62 -35.68
C ARG A 694 -2.16 2.00 -34.53
N LEU A 695 -1.65 0.78 -34.71
CA LEU A 695 -0.81 0.11 -33.71
C LEU A 695 0.46 0.92 -33.43
N GLU A 696 1.20 1.29 -34.48
CA GLU A 696 2.43 2.07 -34.36
C GLU A 696 2.18 3.42 -33.67
N HIS A 697 1.08 4.10 -34.00
CA HIS A 697 0.67 5.34 -33.33
C HIS A 697 0.40 5.14 -31.84
N ARG A 698 -0.36 4.11 -31.44
CA ARG A 698 -0.65 3.82 -30.02
C ARG A 698 0.60 3.41 -29.25
N VAL A 699 1.42 2.53 -29.81
CA VAL A 699 2.70 2.12 -29.22
C VAL A 699 3.58 3.34 -29.00
N GLN A 700 3.70 4.20 -29.99
CA GLN A 700 4.53 5.39 -29.90
C GLN A 700 3.99 6.38 -28.85
N SER A 701 2.67 6.61 -28.82
CA SER A 701 2.05 7.48 -27.81
C SER A 701 2.28 6.99 -26.38
N ILE A 702 2.12 5.69 -26.11
CA ILE A 702 2.37 5.13 -24.78
C ILE A 702 3.87 5.17 -24.46
N ARG A 703 4.73 4.83 -25.42
CA ARG A 703 6.19 4.87 -25.24
C ARG A 703 6.68 6.27 -24.89
N ASP A 704 6.17 7.30 -25.56
CA ASP A 704 6.55 8.68 -25.30
C ASP A 704 6.10 9.14 -23.90
N LYS A 705 4.89 8.76 -23.48
CA LYS A 705 4.40 9.01 -22.11
C LYS A 705 5.27 8.30 -21.07
N VAL A 706 5.54 7.00 -21.24
CA VAL A 706 6.34 6.23 -20.27
C VAL A 706 7.77 6.77 -20.18
N ARG A 707 8.38 7.20 -21.29
CA ARG A 707 9.71 7.83 -21.28
C ARG A 707 9.72 9.18 -20.60
N ALA A 708 8.68 9.99 -20.77
CA ALA A 708 8.52 11.25 -20.05
C ALA A 708 8.44 10.99 -18.53
N GLU A 709 7.64 10.02 -18.11
CA GLU A 709 7.53 9.62 -16.70
C GLU A 709 8.86 9.05 -16.15
N GLN A 710 9.60 8.24 -16.93
CA GLN A 710 10.94 7.77 -16.52
C GLN A 710 11.92 8.92 -16.28
N ALA A 711 11.84 9.99 -17.09
CA ALA A 711 12.68 11.17 -16.89
C ALA A 711 12.31 11.91 -15.59
N LEU A 712 11.02 12.02 -15.26
CA LEU A 712 10.56 12.58 -13.99
C LEU A 712 10.98 11.72 -12.80
N LEU A 713 10.81 10.39 -12.90
CA LEU A 713 11.23 9.43 -11.86
C LEU A 713 12.71 9.55 -11.53
N LYS A 714 13.58 9.75 -12.52
CA LYS A 714 15.00 10.00 -12.29
C LYS A 714 15.26 11.27 -11.47
N GLY A 715 14.46 12.32 -11.70
CA GLY A 715 14.48 13.53 -10.89
C GLY A 715 14.05 13.25 -9.45
N TYR A 716 12.94 12.55 -9.26
CA TYR A 716 12.44 12.16 -7.94
C TYR A 716 13.42 11.25 -7.18
N GLU A 717 14.09 10.31 -7.84
CA GLU A 717 15.15 9.49 -7.25
C GLU A 717 16.31 10.35 -6.71
N GLN A 718 16.72 11.37 -7.46
CA GLN A 718 17.76 12.31 -7.04
C GLN A 718 17.31 13.17 -5.86
N GLU A 719 16.08 13.68 -5.88
CA GLU A 719 15.50 14.46 -4.78
C GLU A 719 15.37 13.62 -3.51
N VAL A 720 14.86 12.39 -3.60
CA VAL A 720 14.76 11.45 -2.47
C VAL A 720 16.15 11.08 -1.94
N ALA A 721 17.14 10.87 -2.82
CA ALA A 721 18.51 10.61 -2.40
C ALA A 721 19.13 11.79 -1.65
N GLY A 722 18.93 13.02 -2.15
CA GLY A 722 19.37 14.26 -1.50
C GLY A 722 18.71 14.45 -0.14
N ALA A 723 17.38 14.41 -0.10
CA ALA A 723 16.60 14.54 1.13
C ALA A 723 16.93 13.44 2.16
N SER A 724 17.22 12.21 1.70
CA SER A 724 17.65 11.12 2.57
C SER A 724 19.02 11.37 3.21
N GLY A 725 19.94 12.06 2.52
CA GLY A 725 21.22 12.50 3.09
C GLY A 725 21.03 13.50 4.22
N ASP A 726 20.24 14.55 3.98
CA ASP A 726 19.96 15.60 4.98
C ASP A 726 19.19 15.05 6.18
N ALA A 727 18.19 14.19 5.92
CA ALA A 727 17.39 13.56 6.95
C ALA A 727 18.22 12.65 7.87
N ARG A 728 19.21 11.91 7.35
CA ARG A 728 20.11 11.08 8.17
C ARG A 728 20.81 11.91 9.24
N ASN A 729 21.43 13.02 8.85
CA ASN A 729 22.12 13.92 9.79
C ASN A 729 21.17 14.46 10.88
N LEU A 730 19.95 14.82 10.50
CA LEU A 730 18.94 15.32 11.45
C LEU A 730 18.47 14.22 12.40
N VAL A 731 18.16 13.03 11.89
CA VAL A 731 17.73 11.87 12.68
C VAL A 731 18.82 11.44 13.65
N GLY A 732 20.09 11.41 13.22
CA GLY A 732 21.23 11.12 14.09
C GLY A 732 21.32 12.08 15.28
N ARG A 733 21.11 13.38 15.06
CA ARG A 733 21.06 14.39 16.14
C ARG A 733 19.86 14.21 17.07
N ILE A 734 18.66 13.99 16.52
CA ILE A 734 17.44 13.76 17.32
C ILE A 734 17.57 12.50 18.17
N ALA A 735 18.12 11.41 17.60
CA ALA A 735 18.37 10.17 18.31
C ALA A 735 19.35 10.38 19.47
N TYR A 736 20.47 11.06 19.22
CA TYR A 736 21.44 11.41 20.25
C TYR A 736 20.83 12.21 21.40
N ASP A 737 20.10 13.28 21.09
CA ASP A 737 19.45 14.12 22.10
C ASP A 737 18.37 13.36 22.87
N SER A 738 17.65 12.46 22.20
CA SER A 738 16.68 11.57 22.83
C SER A 738 17.33 10.64 23.84
N PHE A 739 18.43 10.00 23.46
CA PHE A 739 19.14 9.05 24.32
C PHE A 739 19.72 9.76 25.53
N ARG A 740 20.22 10.98 25.35
CA ARG A 740 20.68 11.83 26.46
C ARG A 740 19.56 12.14 27.45
N ARG A 741 18.36 12.47 26.94
CA ARG A 741 17.16 12.72 27.75
C ARG A 741 16.70 11.46 28.51
N VAL A 742 16.62 10.32 27.84
CA VAL A 742 16.25 9.04 28.48
C VAL A 742 17.25 8.64 29.56
N ARG A 743 18.56 8.76 29.27
CA ARG A 743 19.61 8.52 30.27
C ARG A 743 19.43 9.43 31.48
N GLN A 744 19.18 10.72 31.26
CA GLN A 744 18.96 11.69 32.33
C GLN A 744 17.74 11.32 33.18
N GLN A 745 16.63 10.94 32.56
CA GLN A 745 15.42 10.51 33.26
C GLN A 745 15.67 9.25 34.11
N PHE A 746 16.36 8.25 33.56
CA PHE A 746 16.71 7.04 34.33
C PHE A 746 17.70 7.34 35.45
N TYR A 747 18.65 8.25 35.23
CA TYR A 747 19.53 8.74 36.27
C TYR A 747 18.76 9.41 37.40
N GLU A 748 17.79 10.27 37.09
CA GLU A 748 16.95 10.94 38.09
C GLU A 748 16.07 9.97 38.89
N LEU A 749 15.52 8.94 38.24
CA LEU A 749 14.75 7.89 38.93
C LEU A 749 15.62 7.11 39.91
N VAL A 750 16.80 6.67 39.46
CA VAL A 750 17.76 5.95 40.32
C VAL A 750 18.23 6.85 41.46
N LEU A 751 18.58 8.10 41.18
CA LEU A 751 19.00 9.06 42.19
C LEU A 751 17.92 9.28 43.25
N LYS A 752 16.66 9.48 42.84
CA LYS A 752 15.53 9.65 43.77
C LYS A 752 15.34 8.42 44.65
N ALA A 753 15.48 7.21 44.08
CA ALA A 753 15.38 5.97 44.83
C ALA A 753 16.53 5.83 45.86
N ASP A 754 17.78 6.05 45.42
CA ASP A 754 18.95 5.99 46.30
C ASP A 754 18.86 7.01 47.44
N THR A 755 18.42 8.25 47.17
CA THR A 755 18.17 9.24 48.21
C THR A 755 17.06 8.81 49.16
N GLY A 756 16.00 8.17 48.65
CA GLY A 756 14.92 7.62 49.46
C GLY A 756 15.40 6.52 50.41
N THR A 757 16.28 5.62 49.95
CA THR A 757 16.93 4.60 50.77
C THR A 757 17.72 5.22 51.93
N VAL A 758 18.48 6.28 51.65
CA VAL A 758 19.23 7.03 52.68
C VAL A 758 18.28 7.72 53.67
N ASP A 759 17.21 8.35 53.18
CA ASP A 759 16.21 9.03 54.00
C ASP A 759 15.47 8.05 54.94
N VAL A 760 15.19 6.84 54.45
CA VAL A 760 14.62 5.75 55.27
C VAL A 760 15.60 5.34 56.37
N ALA A 761 16.88 5.12 56.04
CA ALA A 761 17.90 4.73 57.01
C ALA A 761 18.06 5.81 58.11
N PHE A 762 18.07 7.09 57.72
CA PHE A 762 18.13 8.21 58.65
C PHE A 762 16.87 8.27 59.54
N SER A 763 15.68 8.18 58.95
CA SER A 763 14.40 8.22 59.67
C SER A 763 14.29 7.07 60.69
N ARG A 764 14.66 5.85 60.29
CA ARG A 764 14.68 4.66 61.15
C ARG A 764 15.64 4.84 62.32
N THR A 765 16.82 5.42 62.07
CA THR A 765 17.81 5.68 63.12
C THR A 765 17.31 6.71 64.13
N GLN A 766 16.68 7.79 63.66
CA GLN A 766 16.08 8.82 64.52
C GLN A 766 14.94 8.27 65.37
N ASP A 767 14.06 7.46 64.78
CA ASP A 767 12.98 6.77 65.49
C ASP A 767 13.51 5.81 66.55
N ASN A 768 14.51 4.99 66.20
CA ASN A 768 15.16 4.09 67.16
C ASN A 768 15.81 4.86 68.31
N ALA A 769 16.52 5.96 68.03
CA ALA A 769 17.12 6.80 69.07
C ALA A 769 16.06 7.38 70.03
N THR A 770 14.95 7.87 69.48
CA THR A 770 13.82 8.41 70.25
C THR A 770 13.17 7.32 71.12
N ASN A 771 12.99 6.11 70.56
CA ASN A 771 12.47 4.96 71.30
C ASN A 771 13.42 4.51 72.41
N ILE A 772 14.73 4.46 72.17
CA ILE A 772 15.74 4.16 73.19
C ILE A 772 15.67 5.18 74.34
N GLN A 773 15.59 6.49 74.03
CA GLN A 773 15.44 7.53 75.04
C GLN A 773 14.14 7.37 75.84
N LYS A 774 13.02 7.06 75.16
CA LYS A 774 11.73 6.82 75.82
C LYS A 774 11.79 5.61 76.77
N VAL A 775 12.33 4.48 76.31
CA VAL A 775 12.47 3.26 77.12
C VAL A 775 13.44 3.49 78.29
N ALA A 776 14.54 4.23 78.07
CA ALA A 776 15.47 4.60 79.13
C ALA A 776 14.79 5.47 80.21
N LYS A 777 13.96 6.44 79.80
CA LYS A 777 13.15 7.25 80.71
C LYS A 777 12.16 6.40 81.51
N GLN A 778 11.39 5.53 80.84
CA GLN A 778 10.45 4.61 81.49
C GLN A 778 11.16 3.68 82.49
N LYS A 779 12.33 3.14 82.11
CA LYS A 779 13.17 2.34 83.03
C LYS A 779 13.59 3.14 84.25
N SER A 780 14.02 4.39 84.07
CA SER A 780 14.41 5.25 85.20
C SER A 780 13.25 5.60 86.13
N GLU A 781 12.05 5.82 85.57
CA GLU A 781 10.82 6.07 86.33
C GLU A 781 10.38 4.82 87.10
N ALA A 782 10.39 3.65 86.45
CA ALA A 782 10.09 2.37 87.09
C ALA A 782 11.07 2.05 88.22
N LEU A 783 12.37 2.29 88.03
CA LEU A 783 13.39 2.10 89.08
C LEU A 783 13.15 3.04 90.27
N ARG A 784 12.76 4.30 90.03
CA ARG A 784 12.40 5.24 91.11
C ARG A 784 11.13 4.82 91.85
N ALA A 785 10.12 4.34 91.14
CA ALA A 785 8.89 3.82 91.75
C ALA A 785 9.19 2.61 92.65
N LEU A 786 10.03 1.69 92.17
CA LEU A 786 10.49 0.53 92.93
C LEU A 786 11.28 0.95 94.18
N ASP A 787 12.20 1.91 94.06
CA ASP A 787 12.96 2.47 95.21
C ASP A 787 12.04 3.16 96.23
N THR A 788 10.92 3.73 95.78
CA THR A 788 9.92 4.36 96.65
C THR A 788 9.07 3.32 97.37
N GLU A 789 8.58 2.29 96.68
CA GLU A 789 7.84 1.17 97.29
C GLU A 789 8.70 0.38 98.29
N PHE A 790 9.97 0.13 97.97
CA PHE A 790 10.89 -0.56 98.88
C PHE A 790 11.30 0.30 100.07
N LYS A 791 11.31 1.63 99.96
CA LYS A 791 11.52 2.52 101.11
C LYS A 791 10.42 2.42 102.16
N ASP A 792 9.17 2.28 101.75
CA ASP A 792 8.04 2.11 102.69
C ASP A 792 8.11 0.74 103.39
N VAL A 793 8.56 -0.31 102.70
CA VAL A 793 8.79 -1.63 103.33
C VAL A 793 9.98 -1.61 104.29
N LEU A 794 11.09 -0.97 103.92
CA LEU A 794 12.30 -0.92 104.76
C LEU A 794 12.18 0.04 105.95
N SER A 795 11.33 1.08 105.85
CA SER A 795 11.10 2.02 106.96
C SER A 795 10.09 1.52 108.01
N SER A 796 9.37 0.43 107.74
CA SER A 796 8.47 -0.22 108.71
C SER A 796 9.15 -1.28 109.59
N GLU A 797 10.41 -1.63 109.34
CA GLU A 797 11.21 -2.53 110.20
C GLU A 797 12.17 -1.80 111.18
N GLU A 798 12.28 -0.47 111.13
CA GLU A 798 13.12 0.32 112.06
C GLU A 798 12.33 0.97 113.22
N GLY A 799 11.10 0.51 113.47
CA GLY A 799 10.18 1.10 114.45
C GLY A 799 9.48 0.09 115.36
N ASP A 800 10.22 -0.87 115.93
CA ASP A 800 9.93 -1.63 117.17
C ASP A 800 11.28 -1.96 117.84
#